data_AF-M7BPP5-F1
#
_entry.id   AF-M7BPP5-F1
#
_cell.length_a   1.000
_cell.length_b   1.000
_cell.length_c   1.000
_cell.angle_alpha   90.00
_cell.angle_beta   90.00
_cell.angle_gamma   90.00
#
_symmetry.space_group_name_H-M   'P 1'
#
loop_
_entity.id
_entity.type
_entity.pdbx_description
1 polymer ?
#
loop_
_entity_poly.entity_id
_entity_poly.type
_entity_poly.pdbx_seq_one_letter_code
_entity_poly.pdbx_strand_id
1 'polypeptide(L)'
;MGVRSGESWAQLITSFRAGPTAFLLAHGSDDTFLAELLQDLSSERISEQTKLPHSPKLSWLRRHLLVVVGTVLISTEAFREGSQASRDYLSLLLHLASDLNDQRQGPGDRGVRAAACESLRELECCYPGLFSRRLDSLHSMQQQELTPVHQGYTLLYSLALRNAVLLLARRGEGALSELLAGNEGLAWEAVGNAGAVSPASIDRLLLLPTPAETKELKSVLSQLLDGSYLLTPPAQSQLLWHLAHVVCVIRTQSPAIFKAQLVRLFGTAHVALLHASLQLKGLFTDSLFTAEDEAFLLRRLVGMAQHPSLPSPLKLFYLDCLLHFPENRPLGSGSEEGLPVLLTPRLASCLFPSLFNDPGTMLARLNLLSLVCLENQGPEADQGVGYIFEHVLALADTVAGKGGREATGLFFRAAYLFARYFDSRPQLMAELTGTLVRLYRQCCSLAPNLINLLNETQAVLDDPAWPTSLSKALQELTMGMPLLPPWDQDLGWHLKLLARVAKESGVPQGSTLGFLQRLVRLAGAGQLGDWHIGQALLSVCRNLLQHQPPPAMGCQLAELLQDISLSYPDVDVQDRARFYYTLLSCLSGDKLGAVLAPGGRLKARTLSSSIMADSENFTAALTVHPAPQPLLQLRREAPAKPTLVPAPASQPCPADAQEVKDCCRRLLELHSPARLSLTYRLLHTGSSPERLFCLLLRFEHSDNFYEPVPDVCVPCLSTTHPSPLLTLHLQPRCPYPTKLAVSALYTTQTGLTYCSQLEPLQVAFPDIFLPLALPMNWDCESRCHLFDTLWSSLCPDGSGDCAESLFCWPTTQQPLGVLVQAHFASYLVAEDPGTYKIAIALPPHYHVLLQAQTTQGAARVTIRTDNWKVLPHLSAYLRKVVE
;
A
#
# COMPACT_ATOMS: atom_id res chain seq x y z
N MET A 1 -16.25 42.84 -30.55
CA MET A 1 -16.30 41.83 -31.61
C MET A 1 -14.86 41.54 -32.04
N GLY A 2 -14.14 40.74 -31.26
CA GLY A 2 -12.78 40.29 -31.56
C GLY A 2 -12.83 38.90 -32.22
N VAL A 3 -11.90 38.67 -33.14
CA VAL A 3 -11.81 37.53 -34.05
C VAL A 3 -11.72 36.21 -33.26
N ARG A 4 -12.67 35.30 -33.49
CA ARG A 4 -12.62 33.90 -33.01
C ARG A 4 -11.43 33.21 -33.67
N SER A 5 -10.37 32.92 -32.91
CA SER A 5 -9.31 31.99 -33.34
C SER A 5 -9.94 30.63 -33.65
N GLY A 6 -9.47 29.98 -34.71
CA GLY A 6 -10.14 28.87 -35.40
C GLY A 6 -10.21 27.52 -34.66
N GLU A 7 -10.04 27.47 -33.35
CA GLU A 7 -10.24 26.26 -32.56
C GLU A 7 -11.68 26.19 -32.04
N SER A 8 -12.37 25.06 -32.24
CA SER A 8 -13.72 24.92 -31.70
C SER A 8 -13.65 24.95 -30.17
N TRP A 9 -14.57 25.67 -29.52
CA TRP A 9 -14.64 25.77 -28.05
C TRP A 9 -14.61 24.39 -27.37
N ALA A 10 -15.14 23.36 -28.04
CA ALA A 10 -15.06 21.96 -27.61
C ALA A 10 -13.62 21.40 -27.61
N GLN A 11 -12.82 21.72 -28.62
CA GLN A 11 -11.40 21.33 -28.70
C GLN A 11 -10.58 22.00 -27.60
N LEU A 12 -10.81 23.29 -27.33
CA LEU A 12 -10.17 24.03 -26.24
C LEU A 12 -10.51 23.44 -24.85
N ILE A 13 -11.77 23.05 -24.61
CA ILE A 13 -12.12 22.32 -23.38
C ILE A 13 -11.40 20.97 -23.31
N THR A 14 -11.34 20.22 -24.43
CA THR A 14 -10.71 18.89 -24.42
C THR A 14 -9.20 18.95 -24.18
N SER A 15 -8.52 19.94 -24.75
CA SER A 15 -7.09 20.17 -24.52
C SER A 15 -6.83 20.65 -23.09
N PHE A 16 -7.66 21.56 -22.55
CA PHE A 16 -7.60 21.96 -21.15
C PHE A 16 -7.84 20.78 -20.19
N ARG A 17 -8.79 19.89 -20.49
CA ARG A 17 -9.05 18.67 -19.70
C ARG A 17 -7.91 17.65 -19.76
N ALA A 18 -7.24 17.54 -20.91
CA ALA A 18 -6.13 16.61 -21.10
C ALA A 18 -4.86 17.04 -20.34
N GLY A 19 -4.64 18.35 -20.20
CA GLY A 19 -3.50 18.90 -19.46
C GLY A 19 -3.65 20.39 -19.19
N PRO A 20 -4.23 20.82 -18.05
CA PRO A 20 -4.51 22.23 -17.77
C PRO A 20 -3.26 23.10 -17.73
N THR A 21 -2.18 22.57 -17.15
CA THR A 21 -0.87 23.23 -17.06
C THR A 21 -0.19 23.33 -18.42
N ALA A 22 -0.20 22.26 -19.21
CA ALA A 22 0.36 22.25 -20.56
C ALA A 22 -0.41 23.19 -21.50
N PHE A 23 -1.73 23.27 -21.35
CA PHE A 23 -2.59 24.16 -22.12
C PHE A 23 -2.24 25.64 -21.87
N LEU A 24 -2.10 26.05 -20.61
CA LEU A 24 -1.74 27.44 -20.29
C LEU A 24 -0.28 27.79 -20.60
N LEU A 25 0.65 26.85 -20.48
CA LEU A 25 2.03 27.06 -20.91
C LEU A 25 2.14 27.25 -22.44
N ALA A 26 1.24 26.63 -23.21
CA ALA A 26 1.19 26.77 -24.67
C ALA A 26 0.52 28.07 -25.14
N HIS A 27 -0.48 28.57 -24.40
CA HIS A 27 -1.28 29.73 -24.82
C HIS A 27 -0.94 31.05 -24.10
N GLY A 28 -0.21 31.00 -22.99
CA GLY A 28 0.22 32.18 -22.22
C GLY A 28 -0.85 32.72 -21.26
N SER A 29 -0.44 33.59 -20.32
CA SER A 29 -1.30 34.19 -19.27
C SER A 29 -2.27 35.27 -19.76
N ASP A 30 -2.14 35.68 -21.02
CA ASP A 30 -2.93 36.76 -21.64
C ASP A 30 -4.02 36.22 -22.57
N ASP A 31 -4.29 34.92 -22.49
CA ASP A 31 -5.15 34.24 -23.45
C ASP A 31 -6.65 34.52 -23.21
N THR A 32 -7.35 34.78 -24.33
CA THR A 32 -8.78 35.20 -24.36
C THR A 32 -9.72 34.16 -23.75
N PHE A 33 -9.34 32.88 -23.77
CA PHE A 33 -10.13 31.77 -23.24
C PHE A 33 -10.44 31.88 -21.75
N LEU A 34 -9.45 32.26 -20.92
CA LEU A 34 -9.64 32.43 -19.48
C LEU A 34 -10.54 33.63 -19.16
N ALA A 35 -10.36 34.73 -19.89
CA ALA A 35 -11.20 35.92 -19.75
C ALA A 35 -12.66 35.65 -20.16
N GLU A 36 -12.88 34.92 -21.26
CA GLU A 36 -14.20 34.47 -21.71
C GLU A 36 -14.85 33.52 -20.68
N LEU A 37 -14.09 32.55 -20.15
CA LEU A 37 -14.57 31.63 -19.11
C LEU A 37 -14.98 32.38 -17.83
N LEU A 38 -14.18 33.36 -17.39
CA LEU A 38 -14.47 34.20 -16.22
C LEU A 38 -15.69 35.10 -16.45
N GLN A 39 -15.83 35.66 -17.65
CA GLN A 39 -16.99 36.45 -18.05
C GLN A 39 -18.26 35.59 -18.08
N ASP A 40 -18.19 34.36 -18.60
CA ASP A 40 -19.28 33.40 -18.57
C ASP A 40 -19.65 33.00 -17.15
N LEU A 41 -18.67 32.75 -16.26
CA LEU A 41 -18.89 32.48 -14.83
C LEU A 41 -19.52 33.66 -14.07
N SER A 42 -19.23 34.90 -14.50
CA SER A 42 -19.80 36.13 -13.94
C SER A 42 -21.24 36.36 -14.40
N SER A 43 -21.60 35.90 -15.60
CA SER A 43 -22.90 36.13 -16.21
C SER A 43 -23.89 35.02 -15.88
N GLU A 44 -25.17 35.35 -15.71
CA GLU A 44 -26.24 34.34 -15.59
C GLU A 44 -26.42 33.52 -16.88
N ARG A 45 -25.69 33.82 -17.97
CA ARG A 45 -25.83 33.19 -19.29
C ARG A 45 -25.46 31.71 -19.33
N ILE A 46 -24.72 31.19 -18.35
CA ILE A 46 -24.53 29.73 -18.23
C ILE A 46 -25.90 29.05 -17.99
N SER A 47 -26.85 29.70 -17.31
CA SER A 47 -28.22 29.19 -17.17
C SER A 47 -29.00 29.21 -18.49
N GLU A 48 -28.78 30.23 -19.33
CA GLU A 48 -29.42 30.36 -20.64
C GLU A 48 -28.85 29.39 -21.69
N GLN A 49 -27.52 29.21 -21.73
CA GLN A 49 -26.84 28.34 -22.69
C GLN A 49 -27.03 26.85 -22.40
N THR A 50 -27.20 26.46 -21.13
CA THR A 50 -27.39 25.05 -20.74
C THR A 50 -28.86 24.61 -20.69
N LYS A 51 -29.83 25.51 -20.92
CA LYS A 51 -31.28 25.26 -20.80
C LYS A 51 -31.68 24.50 -19.52
N LEU A 52 -30.90 24.64 -18.45
CA LEU A 52 -31.13 24.00 -17.17
C LEU A 52 -31.54 25.11 -16.19
N PRO A 53 -32.81 25.16 -15.73
CA PRO A 53 -33.21 26.13 -14.71
C PRO A 53 -32.34 25.94 -13.45
N HIS A 54 -32.06 27.02 -12.71
CA HIS A 54 -31.23 27.08 -11.49
C HIS A 54 -31.18 25.76 -10.71
N SER A 55 -30.28 24.87 -11.09
CA SER A 55 -30.21 23.51 -10.56
C SER A 55 -29.00 23.40 -9.64
N PRO A 56 -29.06 22.59 -8.56
CA PRO A 56 -27.94 22.40 -7.64
C PRO A 56 -26.68 21.85 -8.34
N LYS A 57 -26.83 21.26 -9.53
CA LYS A 57 -25.72 20.78 -10.38
C LYS A 57 -24.93 21.93 -11.00
N LEU A 58 -25.58 23.04 -11.33
CA LEU A 58 -24.93 24.21 -11.91
C LEU A 58 -24.10 24.97 -10.87
N SER A 59 -24.63 25.14 -9.65
CA SER A 59 -23.87 25.75 -8.56
C SER A 59 -22.69 24.90 -8.12
N TRP A 60 -22.79 23.56 -8.20
CA TRP A 60 -21.66 22.66 -8.01
C TRP A 60 -20.56 22.85 -9.07
N LEU A 61 -20.93 22.95 -10.35
CA LEU A 61 -19.99 23.16 -11.44
C LEU A 61 -19.28 24.52 -11.33
N ARG A 62 -20.02 25.59 -11.00
CA ARG A 62 -19.43 26.93 -10.76
C ARG A 62 -18.38 26.90 -9.64
N ARG A 63 -18.63 26.19 -8.54
CA ARG A 63 -17.67 26.03 -7.43
C ARG A 63 -16.36 25.37 -7.89
N HIS A 64 -16.47 24.28 -8.65
CA HIS A 64 -15.30 23.55 -9.12
C HIS A 64 -14.49 24.38 -10.12
N LEU A 65 -15.16 25.09 -11.03
CA LEU A 65 -14.49 25.95 -11.99
C LEU A 65 -13.74 27.11 -11.33
N LEU A 66 -14.33 27.77 -10.33
CA LEU A 66 -13.65 28.83 -9.57
C LEU A 66 -12.35 28.30 -8.95
N VAL A 67 -12.40 27.16 -8.26
CA VAL A 67 -11.22 26.55 -7.63
C VAL A 67 -10.18 26.14 -8.68
N VAL A 68 -10.60 25.53 -9.79
CA VAL A 68 -9.69 25.12 -10.87
C VAL A 68 -8.99 26.31 -11.51
N VAL A 69 -9.70 27.40 -11.79
CA VAL A 69 -9.07 28.60 -12.35
C VAL A 69 -8.05 29.18 -11.36
N GLY A 70 -8.40 29.26 -10.08
CA GLY A 70 -7.48 29.69 -9.03
C GLY A 70 -6.21 28.83 -8.92
N THR A 71 -6.37 27.50 -8.83
CA THR A 71 -5.22 26.58 -8.71
C THR A 71 -4.32 26.61 -9.94
N VAL A 72 -4.91 26.75 -11.12
CA VAL A 72 -4.19 26.85 -12.38
C VAL A 72 -3.41 28.18 -12.46
N LEU A 73 -4.00 29.32 -12.09
CA LEU A 73 -3.30 30.62 -12.06
C LEU A 73 -2.13 30.64 -11.07
N ILE A 74 -2.28 29.97 -9.92
CA ILE A 74 -1.24 29.87 -8.89
C ILE A 74 -0.12 28.91 -9.34
N SER A 75 -0.46 27.71 -9.81
CA SER A 75 0.52 26.67 -10.20
C SER A 75 1.36 27.02 -11.42
N THR A 76 0.87 27.94 -12.27
CA THR A 76 1.60 28.46 -13.44
C THR A 76 2.38 29.74 -13.16
N GLU A 77 2.38 30.25 -11.92
CA GLU A 77 2.96 31.55 -11.53
C GLU A 77 2.47 32.75 -12.37
N ALA A 78 1.32 32.58 -13.04
CA ALA A 78 0.71 33.56 -13.93
C ALA A 78 -0.05 34.66 -13.16
N PHE A 79 -0.28 34.47 -11.86
CA PHE A 79 -0.93 35.45 -11.00
C PHE A 79 0.00 36.64 -10.71
N ARG A 80 -0.02 37.65 -11.58
CA ARG A 80 0.77 38.89 -11.48
C ARG A 80 -0.11 40.12 -11.69
N GLU A 81 0.34 41.27 -11.20
CA GLU A 81 -0.37 42.56 -11.33
C GLU A 81 -0.65 42.96 -12.79
N GLY A 82 0.22 42.56 -13.71
CA GLY A 82 0.11 42.85 -15.14
C GLY A 82 -0.86 41.96 -15.93
N SER A 83 -1.31 40.83 -15.39
CA SER A 83 -2.22 39.92 -16.09
C SER A 83 -3.67 40.42 -15.98
N GLN A 84 -4.38 40.48 -17.10
CA GLN A 84 -5.81 40.84 -17.10
C GLN A 84 -6.65 39.73 -16.44
N ALA A 85 -6.30 38.46 -16.66
CA ALA A 85 -7.00 37.31 -16.09
C ALA A 85 -6.93 37.27 -14.55
N SER A 86 -5.82 37.71 -13.93
CA SER A 86 -5.69 37.77 -12.47
C SER A 86 -6.60 38.85 -11.86
N ARG A 87 -6.70 40.01 -12.51
CA ARG A 87 -7.58 41.12 -12.10
C ARG A 87 -9.05 40.75 -12.27
N ASP A 88 -9.40 40.14 -13.40
CA ASP A 88 -10.77 39.71 -13.68
C ASP A 88 -11.21 38.62 -12.71
N TYR A 89 -10.34 37.64 -12.44
CA TYR A 89 -10.60 36.59 -11.45
C TYR A 89 -10.80 37.15 -10.03
N LEU A 90 -9.91 38.03 -9.57
CA LEU A 90 -10.05 38.70 -8.27
C LEU A 90 -11.31 39.55 -8.18
N SER A 91 -11.63 40.30 -9.24
CA SER A 91 -12.84 41.13 -9.29
C SER A 91 -14.10 40.27 -9.19
N LEU A 92 -14.12 39.12 -9.85
CA LEU A 92 -15.19 38.13 -9.77
C LEU A 92 -15.33 37.56 -8.35
N LEU A 93 -14.22 37.15 -7.73
CA LEU A 93 -14.23 36.62 -6.37
C LEU A 93 -14.75 37.64 -5.34
N LEU A 94 -14.29 38.89 -5.43
CA LEU A 94 -14.72 39.98 -4.55
C LEU A 94 -16.18 40.34 -4.80
N HIS A 95 -16.62 40.34 -6.05
CA HIS A 95 -18.01 40.58 -6.40
C HIS A 95 -18.92 39.50 -5.79
N LEU A 96 -18.56 38.23 -5.93
CA LEU A 96 -19.30 37.10 -5.36
C LEU A 96 -19.27 37.11 -3.82
N ALA A 97 -18.15 37.50 -3.21
CA ALA A 97 -18.04 37.64 -1.76
C ALA A 97 -18.83 38.85 -1.21
N SER A 98 -18.98 39.93 -1.99
CA SER A 98 -19.71 41.14 -1.59
C SER A 98 -21.24 40.97 -1.54
N ASP A 99 -21.79 39.85 -2.05
CA ASP A 99 -23.22 39.51 -1.90
C ASP A 99 -23.50 38.95 -0.50
N LEU A 100 -23.60 39.85 0.48
CA LEU A 100 -23.82 39.52 1.89
C LEU A 100 -25.28 39.09 2.12
N ASN A 101 -25.48 38.11 3.00
CA ASN A 101 -26.81 37.64 3.44
C ASN A 101 -27.78 37.20 2.32
N ASP A 102 -27.24 36.68 1.20
CA ASP A 102 -27.99 36.15 0.05
C ASP A 102 -28.97 37.16 -0.59
N GLN A 103 -28.67 38.46 -0.50
CA GLN A 103 -29.59 39.52 -0.92
C GLN A 103 -29.81 39.56 -2.45
N ARG A 104 -28.84 39.12 -3.27
CA ARG A 104 -28.95 39.19 -4.74
C ARG A 104 -29.26 37.84 -5.39
N GLN A 105 -28.59 36.75 -5.01
CA GLN A 105 -28.67 35.45 -5.72
C GLN A 105 -29.37 34.32 -4.95
N GLY A 106 -29.90 34.61 -3.76
CA GLY A 106 -30.69 33.66 -2.96
C GLY A 106 -29.88 32.49 -2.36
N PRO A 107 -30.56 31.53 -1.69
CA PRO A 107 -29.88 30.50 -0.89
C PRO A 107 -29.15 29.42 -1.72
N GLY A 108 -29.42 29.31 -3.03
CA GLY A 108 -28.80 28.31 -3.91
C GLY A 108 -27.32 28.58 -4.23
N ASP A 109 -26.91 29.85 -4.20
CA ASP A 109 -25.54 30.29 -4.53
C ASP A 109 -24.65 30.48 -3.29
N ARG A 110 -25.17 30.19 -2.08
CA ARG A 110 -24.38 30.16 -0.82
C ARG A 110 -23.06 29.43 -0.94
N GLY A 111 -23.06 28.26 -1.59
CA GLY A 111 -21.83 27.49 -1.73
C GLY A 111 -20.88 28.00 -2.81
N VAL A 112 -21.36 28.78 -3.79
CA VAL A 112 -20.49 29.50 -4.76
C VAL A 112 -19.77 30.63 -4.04
N ARG A 113 -20.49 31.37 -3.18
CA ARG A 113 -19.92 32.40 -2.31
C ARG A 113 -18.91 31.83 -1.31
N ALA A 114 -19.23 30.71 -0.66
CA ALA A 114 -18.28 30.01 0.20
C ALA A 114 -17.02 29.58 -0.56
N ALA A 115 -17.17 29.03 -1.78
CA ALA A 115 -16.03 28.69 -2.63
C ALA A 115 -15.21 29.93 -3.05
N ALA A 116 -15.86 31.07 -3.28
CA ALA A 116 -15.17 32.32 -3.56
C ALA A 116 -14.35 32.81 -2.34
N CYS A 117 -14.92 32.77 -1.14
CA CYS A 117 -14.21 33.09 0.11
C CYS A 117 -13.00 32.17 0.35
N GLU A 118 -13.17 30.86 0.16
CA GLU A 118 -12.07 29.89 0.27
C GLU A 118 -11.01 30.16 -0.79
N SER A 119 -11.39 30.50 -2.03
CA SER A 119 -10.44 30.85 -3.09
C SER A 119 -9.67 32.14 -2.78
N LEU A 120 -10.32 33.15 -2.19
CA LEU A 120 -9.64 34.35 -1.68
C LEU A 120 -8.65 34.00 -0.56
N ARG A 121 -9.02 33.06 0.32
CA ARG A 121 -8.13 32.58 1.38
C ARG A 121 -6.90 31.88 0.81
N GLU A 122 -7.07 31.01 -0.19
CA GLU A 122 -5.96 30.35 -0.85
C GLU A 122 -5.03 31.35 -1.56
N LEU A 123 -5.57 32.41 -2.18
CA LEU A 123 -4.75 33.48 -2.76
C LEU A 123 -3.91 34.21 -1.70
N GLU A 124 -4.49 34.49 -0.53
CA GLU A 124 -3.76 35.10 0.60
C GLU A 124 -2.76 34.14 1.25
N CYS A 125 -2.98 32.82 1.19
CA CYS A 125 -1.99 31.80 1.59
C CYS A 125 -0.78 31.76 0.65
N CYS A 126 -1.02 31.82 -0.67
CA CYS A 126 0.02 31.78 -1.70
C CYS A 126 0.78 33.11 -1.82
N TYR A 127 0.08 34.24 -1.66
CA TYR A 127 0.63 35.59 -1.75
C TYR A 127 0.34 36.37 -0.45
N PRO A 128 1.16 36.17 0.60
CA PRO A 128 0.89 36.73 1.91
C PRO A 128 0.92 38.26 1.88
N GLY A 129 -0.18 38.89 2.28
CA GLY A 129 -0.35 40.33 2.38
C GLY A 129 -1.10 41.00 1.24
N LEU A 130 -1.63 40.24 0.29
CA LEU A 130 -2.41 40.74 -0.84
C LEU A 130 -3.57 41.64 -0.37
N PHE A 131 -4.27 41.24 0.70
CA PHE A 131 -5.40 41.98 1.28
C PHE A 131 -5.05 42.97 2.40
N SER A 132 -3.76 43.24 2.65
CA SER A 132 -3.32 44.14 3.74
C SER A 132 -3.91 45.55 3.70
N ARG A 133 -4.26 46.07 2.50
CA ARG A 133 -4.87 47.40 2.30
C ARG A 133 -6.41 47.41 2.35
N ARG A 134 -7.06 46.25 2.56
CA ARG A 134 -8.53 46.07 2.58
C ARG A 134 -9.08 45.42 3.86
N LEU A 135 -8.36 45.53 4.97
CA LEU A 135 -8.74 44.87 6.22
C LEU A 135 -10.09 45.37 6.78
N ASP A 136 -10.38 46.67 6.70
CA ASP A 136 -11.64 47.23 7.22
C ASP A 136 -12.84 46.72 6.40
N SER A 137 -12.71 46.68 5.08
CA SER A 137 -13.74 46.11 4.20
C SER A 137 -14.04 44.63 4.51
N LEU A 138 -13.01 43.82 4.75
CA LEU A 138 -13.17 42.41 5.13
C LEU A 138 -13.76 42.26 6.53
N HIS A 139 -13.39 43.14 7.46
CA HIS A 139 -13.95 43.15 8.81
C HIS A 139 -15.45 43.49 8.79
N SER A 140 -15.84 44.50 8.00
CA SER A 140 -17.24 44.88 7.81
C SER A 140 -18.07 43.74 7.21
N MET A 141 -17.53 43.06 6.20
CA MET A 141 -18.17 41.88 5.60
C MET A 141 -18.33 40.74 6.62
N GLN A 142 -17.34 40.51 7.47
CA GLN A 142 -17.39 39.50 8.53
C GLN A 142 -18.44 39.81 9.60
N GLN A 143 -18.62 41.09 9.98
CA GLN A 143 -19.62 41.51 10.96
C GLN A 143 -21.06 41.44 10.41
N GLN A 144 -21.24 41.77 9.13
CA GLN A 144 -22.56 41.83 8.50
C GLN A 144 -23.10 40.45 8.10
N GLU A 145 -22.23 39.44 7.96
CA GLU A 145 -22.61 38.11 7.52
C GLU A 145 -23.24 37.27 8.64
N LEU A 146 -24.51 36.90 8.46
CA LEU A 146 -25.29 36.10 9.42
C LEU A 146 -25.48 34.63 9.00
N THR A 147 -25.05 34.24 7.80
CA THR A 147 -25.19 32.87 7.29
C THR A 147 -24.02 31.97 7.72
N PRO A 148 -24.08 30.63 7.57
CA PRO A 148 -22.95 29.75 7.91
C PRO A 148 -21.66 30.02 7.11
N VAL A 149 -21.71 30.83 6.04
CA VAL A 149 -20.52 31.30 5.31
C VAL A 149 -19.67 32.25 6.16
N HIS A 150 -20.20 32.77 7.27
CA HIS A 150 -19.47 33.56 8.28
C HIS A 150 -18.13 32.93 8.69
N GLN A 151 -18.04 31.60 8.76
CA GLN A 151 -16.78 30.88 9.04
C GLN A 151 -15.68 31.22 8.02
N GLY A 152 -16.01 31.26 6.72
CA GLY A 152 -15.06 31.58 5.67
C GLY A 152 -14.55 33.01 5.76
N TYR A 153 -15.44 33.97 6.03
CA TYR A 153 -15.05 35.38 6.21
C TYR A 153 -14.18 35.59 7.45
N THR A 154 -14.51 34.96 8.57
CA THR A 154 -13.71 35.03 9.80
C THR A 154 -12.31 34.46 9.60
N LEU A 155 -12.18 33.34 8.87
CA LEU A 155 -10.87 32.77 8.53
C LEU A 155 -10.08 33.66 7.56
N LEU A 156 -10.72 34.18 6.51
CA LEU A 156 -10.10 35.10 5.55
C LEU A 156 -9.57 36.37 6.24
N TYR A 157 -10.41 37.00 7.08
CA TYR A 157 -10.01 38.19 7.84
C TYR A 157 -8.85 37.89 8.80
N SER A 158 -8.92 36.79 9.56
CA SER A 158 -7.84 36.41 10.48
C SER A 158 -6.50 36.14 9.78
N LEU A 159 -6.54 35.53 8.59
CA LEU A 159 -5.35 35.25 7.79
C LEU A 159 -4.75 36.54 7.21
N ALA A 160 -5.60 37.39 6.62
CA ALA A 160 -5.17 38.68 6.09
C ALA A 160 -4.59 39.58 7.20
N LEU A 161 -5.22 39.61 8.39
CA LEU A 161 -4.71 40.31 9.56
C LEU A 161 -3.34 39.78 9.98
N ARG A 162 -3.19 38.45 10.10
CA ARG A 162 -1.89 37.81 10.43
C ARG A 162 -0.81 38.22 9.44
N ASN A 163 -1.07 38.10 8.14
CA ASN A 163 -0.10 38.39 7.10
C ASN A 163 0.25 39.88 7.03
N ALA A 164 -0.73 40.78 7.21
CA ALA A 164 -0.51 42.22 7.28
C ALA A 164 0.39 42.60 8.47
N VAL A 165 0.13 42.04 9.65
CA VAL A 165 0.97 42.25 10.85
C VAL A 165 2.39 41.70 10.64
N LEU A 166 2.53 40.52 10.04
CA LEU A 166 3.85 39.96 9.72
C LEU A 166 4.63 40.81 8.70
N LEU A 167 3.94 41.38 7.71
CA LEU A 167 4.56 42.29 6.75
C LEU A 167 4.98 43.62 7.38
N LEU A 168 4.17 44.20 8.26
CA LEU A 168 4.60 45.35 9.07
C LEU A 168 5.86 45.03 9.87
N ALA A 169 5.88 43.88 10.54
CA ALA A 169 7.01 43.48 11.38
C ALA A 169 8.30 43.32 10.58
N ARG A 170 8.18 42.90 9.31
CA ARG A 170 9.31 42.80 8.38
C ARG A 170 9.77 44.17 7.86
N ARG A 171 8.84 45.10 7.61
CA ARG A 171 9.14 46.42 7.05
C ARG A 171 9.63 47.41 8.12
N GLY A 172 9.21 47.27 9.37
CA GLY A 172 9.60 48.15 10.48
C GLY A 172 9.04 49.58 10.41
N GLU A 173 8.27 49.91 9.37
CA GLU A 173 7.70 51.23 9.09
C GLU A 173 6.19 51.12 8.84
N GLY A 174 5.40 52.01 9.46
CA GLY A 174 3.93 52.10 9.31
C GLY A 174 3.15 52.00 10.63
N ALA A 175 2.02 52.69 10.72
CA ALA A 175 1.11 52.65 11.86
C ALA A 175 0.13 51.46 11.75
N LEU A 176 -0.15 50.78 12.87
CA LEU A 176 -1.09 49.67 12.90
C LEU A 176 -2.52 50.16 12.63
N SER A 177 -2.85 51.35 13.09
CA SER A 177 -4.16 51.98 12.88
C SER A 177 -4.45 52.26 11.40
N GLU A 178 -3.44 52.67 10.63
CA GLU A 178 -3.57 52.92 9.19
C GLU A 178 -3.85 51.65 8.39
N LEU A 179 -3.30 50.50 8.81
CA LEU A 179 -3.62 49.22 8.18
C LEU A 179 -4.98 48.68 8.58
N LEU A 180 -5.37 48.84 9.84
CA LEU A 180 -6.70 48.43 10.30
C LEU A 180 -7.80 49.27 9.64
N ALA A 181 -7.53 50.55 9.33
CA ALA A 181 -8.45 51.45 8.63
C ALA A 181 -8.36 51.38 7.08
N GLY A 182 -7.51 50.49 6.54
CA GLY A 182 -7.30 50.36 5.10
C GLY A 182 -8.53 49.85 4.37
N ASN A 183 -9.05 50.66 3.44
CA ASN A 183 -10.27 50.38 2.67
C ASN A 183 -10.05 50.19 1.16
N GLU A 184 -8.94 50.66 0.59
CA GLU A 184 -8.77 50.73 -0.87
C GLU A 184 -7.45 50.13 -1.38
N GLY A 185 -7.55 49.32 -2.44
CA GLY A 185 -6.43 48.78 -3.22
C GLY A 185 -5.94 47.38 -2.80
N LEU A 186 -5.23 46.71 -3.71
CA LEU A 186 -4.55 45.43 -3.46
C LEU A 186 -3.05 45.67 -3.35
N ALA A 187 -2.38 45.00 -2.41
CA ALA A 187 -0.93 45.12 -2.24
C ALA A 187 -0.20 44.11 -3.13
N TRP A 188 -0.18 44.35 -4.45
CA TRP A 188 0.51 43.51 -5.42
C TRP A 188 2.03 43.43 -5.19
N GLU A 189 2.63 44.45 -4.56
CA GLU A 189 4.04 44.47 -4.14
C GLU A 189 4.43 43.30 -3.20
N ALA A 190 3.46 42.71 -2.49
CA ALA A 190 3.69 41.56 -1.62
C ALA A 190 3.88 40.24 -2.39
N VAL A 191 3.43 40.16 -3.65
CA VAL A 191 3.48 38.99 -4.53
C VAL A 191 4.94 38.65 -4.91
N GLY A 192 5.84 39.63 -4.97
CA GLY A 192 7.25 39.43 -5.32
C GLY A 192 8.14 38.92 -4.18
N ASN A 193 7.71 39.02 -2.92
CA ASN A 193 8.47 38.64 -1.72
C ASN A 193 7.97 37.33 -1.10
N ALA A 194 7.55 36.37 -1.94
CA ALA A 194 6.98 35.07 -1.55
C ALA A 194 7.99 34.09 -0.94
N GLY A 195 8.86 34.57 -0.04
CA GLY A 195 9.59 33.70 0.87
C GLY A 195 8.64 33.21 1.96
N ALA A 196 8.27 31.93 1.91
CA ALA A 196 7.46 31.25 2.92
C ALA A 196 7.97 31.61 4.33
N VAL A 197 7.12 32.24 5.14
CA VAL A 197 7.49 32.59 6.53
C VAL A 197 7.53 31.29 7.33
N SER A 198 8.71 30.75 7.55
CA SER A 198 8.87 29.60 8.45
C SER A 198 8.51 30.01 9.88
N PRO A 199 7.94 29.10 10.71
CA PRO A 199 7.61 29.40 12.09
C PRO A 199 8.83 29.90 12.89
N ALA A 200 10.03 29.38 12.60
CA ALA A 200 11.30 29.83 13.18
C ALA A 200 11.70 31.27 12.83
N SER A 201 11.14 31.85 11.75
CA SER A 201 11.36 33.25 11.40
C SER A 201 10.46 34.20 12.17
N ILE A 202 9.37 33.71 12.77
CA ILE A 202 8.36 34.52 13.47
C ILE A 202 8.88 34.98 14.84
N ASP A 203 9.63 34.13 15.54
CA ASP A 203 10.26 34.47 16.83
C ASP A 203 11.26 35.64 16.74
N ARG A 204 11.76 35.94 15.53
CA ARG A 204 12.72 37.01 15.25
C ARG A 204 12.07 38.34 14.85
N LEU A 205 10.76 38.35 14.57
CA LEU A 205 10.02 39.54 14.14
C LEU A 205 9.39 40.23 15.36
N LEU A 206 9.64 41.53 15.50
CA LEU A 206 9.19 42.30 16.66
C LEU A 206 8.49 43.58 16.20
N LEU A 207 7.24 43.77 16.63
CA LEU A 207 6.53 45.04 16.54
C LEU A 207 6.26 45.61 17.94
N LEU A 208 6.55 46.91 18.10
CA LEU A 208 6.30 47.68 19.31
C LEU A 208 5.30 48.81 19.01
N PRO A 209 3.99 48.49 18.84
CA PRO A 209 2.97 49.50 18.54
C PRO A 209 2.67 50.41 19.74
N THR A 210 2.07 51.57 19.46
CA THR A 210 1.65 52.56 20.46
C THR A 210 0.50 52.04 21.35
N PRO A 211 0.31 52.58 22.57
CA PRO A 211 -0.74 52.10 23.49
C PRO A 211 -2.19 52.36 23.03
N ALA A 212 -2.41 53.19 22.00
CA ALA A 212 -3.72 53.39 21.39
C ALA A 212 -4.03 52.28 20.37
N GLU A 213 -3.07 51.96 19.51
CA GLU A 213 -3.15 50.89 18.51
C GLU A 213 -3.32 49.51 19.16
N THR A 214 -2.71 49.28 20.32
CA THR A 214 -2.91 48.05 21.09
C THR A 214 -4.34 47.92 21.63
N LYS A 215 -5.06 49.02 21.91
CA LYS A 215 -6.45 48.95 22.36
C LYS A 215 -7.39 48.56 21.23
N GLU A 216 -7.21 49.13 20.03
CA GLU A 216 -7.99 48.79 18.84
C GLU A 216 -7.78 47.32 18.45
N LEU A 217 -6.52 46.88 18.37
CA LEU A 217 -6.21 45.49 18.08
C LEU A 217 -6.78 44.55 19.15
N LYS A 218 -6.67 44.90 20.44
CA LYS A 218 -7.24 44.08 21.53
C LYS A 218 -8.75 43.94 21.40
N SER A 219 -9.45 45.00 21.00
CA SER A 219 -10.90 44.96 20.74
C SER A 219 -11.21 43.96 19.61
N VAL A 220 -10.52 44.06 18.48
CA VAL A 220 -10.68 43.14 17.34
C VAL A 220 -10.39 41.70 17.74
N LEU A 221 -9.28 41.45 18.44
CA LEU A 221 -8.89 40.13 18.91
C LEU A 221 -9.93 39.54 19.88
N SER A 222 -10.44 40.35 20.82
CA SER A 222 -11.49 39.92 21.75
C SER A 222 -12.76 39.53 21.01
N GLN A 223 -13.21 40.34 20.05
CA GLN A 223 -14.41 40.05 19.25
C GLN A 223 -14.27 38.75 18.44
N LEU A 224 -13.11 38.50 17.83
CA LEU A 224 -12.85 37.25 17.09
C LEU A 224 -12.79 36.03 18.03
N LEU A 225 -12.20 36.18 19.22
CA LEU A 225 -12.15 35.11 20.21
C LEU A 225 -13.53 34.83 20.79
N ASP A 226 -14.33 35.87 21.03
CA ASP A 226 -15.71 35.73 21.45
C ASP A 226 -16.52 35.01 20.36
N GLY A 227 -16.37 35.36 19.07
CA GLY A 227 -17.03 34.66 17.96
C GLY A 227 -16.54 33.23 17.68
N SER A 228 -15.44 32.79 18.28
CA SER A 228 -14.78 31.52 17.94
C SER A 228 -15.62 30.26 18.22
N TYR A 229 -16.56 30.31 19.18
CA TYR A 229 -17.40 29.16 19.54
C TYR A 229 -18.47 28.83 18.49
N LEU A 230 -18.75 29.76 17.57
CA LEU A 230 -19.70 29.56 16.48
C LEU A 230 -19.07 28.79 15.29
N LEU A 231 -17.74 28.60 15.32
CA LEU A 231 -17.00 27.98 14.24
C LEU A 231 -16.90 26.46 14.42
N THR A 232 -16.67 25.76 13.31
CA THR A 232 -16.32 24.33 13.38
C THR A 232 -14.96 24.13 14.07
N PRO A 233 -14.72 23.00 14.75
CA PRO A 233 -13.44 22.73 15.44
C PRO A 233 -12.16 22.98 14.61
N PRO A 234 -12.04 22.57 13.33
CA PRO A 234 -10.86 22.87 12.52
C PRO A 234 -10.73 24.36 12.16
N ALA A 235 -11.83 25.07 11.97
CA ALA A 235 -11.79 26.51 11.73
C ALA A 235 -11.40 27.28 13.00
N GLN A 236 -11.92 26.86 14.15
CA GLN A 236 -11.52 27.41 15.43
C GLN A 236 -10.02 27.19 15.69
N SER A 237 -9.46 26.01 15.38
CA SER A 237 -8.03 25.77 15.53
C SER A 237 -7.18 26.66 14.61
N GLN A 238 -7.61 26.86 13.35
CA GLN A 238 -6.94 27.76 12.41
C GLN A 238 -7.00 29.23 12.87
N LEU A 239 -8.16 29.68 13.35
CA LEU A 239 -8.32 31.02 13.90
C LEU A 239 -7.38 31.23 15.10
N LEU A 240 -7.37 30.30 16.07
CA LEU A 240 -6.48 30.37 17.23
C LEU A 240 -5.02 30.44 16.81
N TRP A 241 -4.61 29.65 15.81
CA TRP A 241 -3.26 29.68 15.25
C TRP A 241 -2.92 31.03 14.62
N HIS A 242 -3.83 31.61 13.82
CA HIS A 242 -3.61 32.92 13.21
C HIS A 242 -3.47 34.02 14.24
N LEU A 243 -4.36 34.03 15.25
CA LEU A 243 -4.33 35.00 16.33
C LEU A 243 -3.09 34.84 17.22
N ALA A 244 -2.66 33.60 17.48
CA ALA A 244 -1.44 33.31 18.24
C ALA A 244 -0.21 33.93 17.56
N HIS A 245 -0.11 33.82 16.24
CA HIS A 245 0.98 34.47 15.50
C HIS A 245 0.95 36.00 15.59
N VAL A 246 -0.23 36.62 15.52
CA VAL A 246 -0.37 38.08 15.69
C VAL A 246 0.11 38.52 17.06
N VAL A 247 -0.30 37.81 18.12
CA VAL A 247 0.11 38.12 19.51
C VAL A 247 1.59 37.84 19.75
N CYS A 248 2.15 36.80 19.13
CA CYS A 248 3.58 36.47 19.23
C CYS A 248 4.48 37.60 18.70
N VAL A 249 4.10 38.21 17.58
CA VAL A 249 4.84 39.32 16.94
C VAL A 249 4.68 40.64 17.71
N ILE A 250 3.54 40.84 18.37
CA ILE A 250 3.21 42.06 19.12
C ILE A 250 3.40 41.83 20.62
N ARG A 251 4.65 41.98 21.08
CA ARG A 251 5.00 41.70 22.49
C ARG A 251 4.38 42.66 23.52
N THR A 252 3.75 43.75 23.09
CA THR A 252 3.00 44.67 23.97
C THR A 252 1.65 44.09 24.42
N GLN A 253 1.13 43.06 23.74
CA GLN A 253 -0.08 42.35 24.15
C GLN A 253 0.25 41.15 25.02
N SER A 254 -0.46 40.99 26.13
CA SER A 254 -0.29 39.80 26.98
C SER A 254 -1.01 38.59 26.37
N PRO A 255 -0.36 37.40 26.31
CA PRO A 255 -1.01 36.16 25.87
C PRO A 255 -2.21 35.76 26.72
N ALA A 256 -2.40 36.37 27.90
CA ALA A 256 -3.51 36.15 28.81
C ALA A 256 -4.91 36.30 28.17
N ILE A 257 -5.03 36.97 27.03
CA ILE A 257 -6.28 37.07 26.25
C ILE A 257 -6.81 35.66 25.90
N PHE A 258 -5.93 34.67 25.70
CA PHE A 258 -6.33 33.29 25.40
C PHE A 258 -6.78 32.49 26.64
N LYS A 259 -6.54 32.94 27.88
CA LYS A 259 -6.87 32.15 29.09
C LYS A 259 -8.34 31.76 29.19
N ALA A 260 -9.24 32.67 28.83
CA ALA A 260 -10.68 32.39 28.83
C ALA A 260 -11.05 31.26 27.84
N GLN A 261 -10.33 31.16 26.72
CA GLN A 261 -10.53 30.09 25.73
C GLN A 261 -9.83 28.79 26.14
N LEU A 262 -8.66 28.86 26.79
CA LEU A 262 -7.94 27.66 27.27
C LEU A 262 -8.78 26.82 28.23
N VAL A 263 -9.49 27.46 29.17
CA VAL A 263 -10.40 26.76 30.10
C VAL A 263 -11.43 25.93 29.34
N ARG A 264 -11.90 26.41 28.18
CA ARG A 264 -12.84 25.68 27.32
C ARG A 264 -12.14 24.58 26.53
N LEU A 265 -10.96 24.85 25.96
CA LEU A 265 -10.16 23.90 25.18
C LEU A 265 -9.71 22.69 26.04
N PHE A 266 -9.47 22.90 27.34
CA PHE A 266 -9.18 21.81 28.28
C PHE A 266 -10.32 20.78 28.40
N GLY A 267 -11.56 21.13 28.04
CA GLY A 267 -12.71 20.23 28.01
C GLY A 267 -13.00 19.51 26.68
N THR A 268 -12.35 19.87 25.56
CA THR A 268 -12.75 19.39 24.21
C THR A 268 -12.14 18.06 23.75
N ALA A 269 -12.94 17.07 23.36
CA ALA A 269 -12.43 15.79 22.83
C ALA A 269 -11.93 15.85 21.37
N HIS A 270 -12.07 16.99 20.68
CA HIS A 270 -11.68 17.15 19.29
C HIS A 270 -10.16 17.35 19.12
N VAL A 271 -9.56 16.55 18.24
CA VAL A 271 -8.11 16.51 17.96
C VAL A 271 -7.56 17.86 17.51
N ALA A 272 -8.27 18.54 16.59
CA ALA A 272 -7.84 19.83 16.05
C ALA A 272 -7.68 20.92 17.13
N LEU A 273 -8.60 20.93 18.10
CA LEU A 273 -8.59 21.88 19.21
C LEU A 273 -7.53 21.53 20.26
N LEU A 274 -7.32 20.24 20.51
CA LEU A 274 -6.21 19.80 21.37
C LEU A 274 -4.86 20.16 20.74
N HIS A 275 -4.70 19.94 19.43
CA HIS A 275 -3.49 20.35 18.72
C HIS A 275 -3.28 21.86 18.78
N ALA A 276 -4.34 22.67 18.64
CA ALA A 276 -4.26 24.12 18.84
C ALA A 276 -3.79 24.49 20.25
N SER A 277 -4.22 23.76 21.30
CA SER A 277 -3.74 23.99 22.67
C SER A 277 -2.25 23.68 22.83
N LEU A 278 -1.75 22.63 22.16
CA LEU A 278 -0.31 22.29 22.14
C LEU A 278 0.50 23.30 21.33
N GLN A 279 -0.06 23.81 20.24
CA GLN A 279 0.54 24.89 19.46
C GLN A 279 0.66 26.19 20.26
N LEU A 280 -0.39 26.56 21.00
CA LEU A 280 -0.35 27.69 21.93
C LEU A 280 0.71 27.48 23.02
N LYS A 281 0.88 26.24 23.49
CA LYS A 281 1.92 25.88 24.46
C LYS A 281 3.32 26.06 23.86
N GLY A 282 3.54 25.60 22.63
CA GLY A 282 4.80 25.79 21.91
C GLY A 282 5.19 27.24 21.70
N LEU A 283 4.22 28.13 21.47
CA LEU A 283 4.48 29.56 21.23
C LEU A 283 4.64 30.39 22.50
N PHE A 284 3.87 30.10 23.56
CA PHE A 284 3.76 30.98 24.73
C PHE A 284 4.23 30.37 26.05
N THR A 285 4.56 29.06 26.11
CA THR A 285 5.17 28.36 27.25
C THR A 285 4.77 28.93 28.63
N ASP A 286 5.69 29.55 29.36
CA ASP A 286 5.52 30.10 30.73
C ASP A 286 4.61 31.33 30.81
N SER A 287 4.41 32.04 29.70
CA SER A 287 3.59 33.27 29.68
C SER A 287 2.09 32.99 29.70
N LEU A 288 1.69 31.77 29.30
CA LEU A 288 0.30 31.36 29.19
C LEU A 288 -0.06 30.20 30.12
N PHE A 289 0.79 29.17 30.19
CA PHE A 289 0.51 27.92 30.91
C PHE A 289 1.23 27.86 32.25
N THR A 290 0.52 27.41 33.28
CA THR A 290 1.12 27.05 34.57
C THR A 290 1.56 25.58 34.58
N ALA A 291 2.41 25.19 35.53
CA ALA A 291 2.81 23.79 35.71
C ALA A 291 1.62 22.85 36.00
N GLU A 292 0.55 23.37 36.63
CA GLU A 292 -0.68 22.61 36.85
C GLU A 292 -1.44 22.36 35.54
N ASP A 293 -1.48 23.37 34.66
CA ASP A 293 -2.08 23.24 33.32
C ASP A 293 -1.31 22.24 32.44
N GLU A 294 0.03 22.23 32.53
CA GLU A 294 0.87 21.26 31.84
C GLU A 294 0.62 19.83 32.34
N ALA A 295 0.59 19.63 33.65
CA ALA A 295 0.29 18.33 34.24
C ALA A 295 -1.11 17.84 33.84
N PHE A 296 -2.08 18.74 33.75
CA PHE A 296 -3.43 18.43 33.25
C PHE A 296 -3.43 18.03 31.77
N LEU A 297 -2.73 18.77 30.92
CA LEU A 297 -2.58 18.44 29.49
C LEU A 297 -1.92 17.07 29.28
N LEU A 298 -0.85 16.76 30.03
CA LEU A 298 -0.16 15.48 29.95
C LEU A 298 -1.07 14.33 30.40
N ARG A 299 -1.76 14.46 31.54
CA ARG A 299 -2.76 13.47 32.00
C ARG A 299 -3.81 13.18 30.94
N ARG A 300 -4.24 14.23 30.24
CA ARG A 300 -5.23 14.11 29.18
C ARG A 300 -4.70 13.40 27.95
N LEU A 301 -3.52 13.78 27.46
CA LEU A 301 -2.88 13.12 26.32
C LEU A 301 -2.67 11.63 26.58
N VAL A 302 -2.20 11.28 27.78
CA VAL A 302 -2.06 9.91 28.25
C VAL A 302 -3.39 9.16 28.22
N GLY A 303 -4.45 9.75 28.80
CA GLY A 303 -5.78 9.13 28.82
C GLY A 303 -6.37 8.94 27.42
N MET A 304 -6.19 9.92 26.53
CA MET A 304 -6.67 9.85 25.15
C MET A 304 -5.89 8.85 24.30
N ALA A 305 -4.58 8.68 24.55
CA ALA A 305 -3.77 7.68 23.88
C ALA A 305 -4.23 6.24 24.20
N GLN A 306 -4.89 5.99 25.34
CA GLN A 306 -5.43 4.68 25.73
C GLN A 306 -6.90 4.48 25.32
N HIS A 307 -7.64 5.54 25.00
CA HIS A 307 -9.09 5.46 24.87
C HIS A 307 -9.54 4.41 23.81
N PRO A 308 -10.36 3.41 24.20
CA PRO A 308 -10.65 2.26 23.34
C PRO A 308 -11.46 2.63 22.10
N SER A 309 -12.31 3.67 22.17
CA SER A 309 -13.13 4.09 21.04
C SER A 309 -12.39 4.90 19.97
N LEU A 310 -11.13 5.27 20.20
CA LEU A 310 -10.39 6.09 19.26
C LEU A 310 -9.68 5.23 18.22
N PRO A 311 -9.60 5.68 16.96
CA PRO A 311 -8.88 4.98 15.92
C PRO A 311 -7.36 5.06 16.14
N SER A 312 -6.64 4.04 15.68
CA SER A 312 -5.18 3.91 15.82
C SER A 312 -4.38 5.18 15.40
N PRO A 313 -4.67 5.85 14.28
CA PRO A 313 -3.93 7.07 13.89
C PRO A 313 -4.02 8.21 14.91
N LEU A 314 -5.16 8.36 15.59
CA LEU A 314 -5.32 9.39 16.62
C LEU A 314 -4.57 9.01 17.90
N LYS A 315 -4.54 7.72 18.25
CA LYS A 315 -3.74 7.22 19.37
C LYS A 315 -2.25 7.46 19.13
N LEU A 316 -1.76 7.16 17.91
CA LEU A 316 -0.37 7.44 17.50
C LEU A 316 -0.06 8.93 17.56
N PHE A 317 -0.94 9.78 17.04
CA PHE A 317 -0.78 11.23 17.13
C PHE A 317 -0.61 11.72 18.58
N TYR A 318 -1.42 11.22 19.53
CA TYR A 318 -1.25 11.59 20.93
C TYR A 318 0.06 11.09 21.56
N LEU A 319 0.55 9.91 21.14
CA LEU A 319 1.86 9.41 21.57
C LEU A 319 3.00 10.26 20.99
N ASP A 320 2.90 10.66 19.73
CA ASP A 320 3.86 11.56 19.09
C ASP A 320 3.88 12.94 19.78
N CYS A 321 2.72 13.45 20.18
CA CYS A 321 2.60 14.67 20.97
C CYS A 321 3.25 14.55 22.36
N LEU A 322 3.27 13.35 22.96
CA LEU A 322 3.96 13.11 24.24
C LEU A 322 5.48 13.05 24.05
N LEU A 323 5.97 12.47 22.94
CA LEU A 323 7.40 12.41 22.61
C LEU A 323 8.01 13.77 22.22
N HIS A 324 7.18 14.69 21.70
CA HIS A 324 7.61 16.02 21.25
C HIS A 324 6.90 17.13 22.03
N PHE A 325 6.65 16.92 23.32
CA PHE A 325 5.90 17.88 24.13
C PHE A 325 6.70 19.18 24.31
N PRO A 326 6.12 20.36 23.98
CA PRO A 326 6.81 21.63 24.14
C PRO A 326 6.95 22.02 25.62
N GLU A 327 8.12 21.74 26.19
CA GLU A 327 8.43 22.08 27.58
C GLU A 327 8.74 23.56 27.80
N ASN A 328 8.58 24.01 29.05
CA ASN A 328 9.01 25.34 29.50
C ASN A 328 10.53 25.50 29.66
N ARG A 329 11.33 24.47 29.34
CA ARG A 329 12.80 24.53 29.36
C ARG A 329 13.39 24.16 28.00
N PRO A 330 14.43 24.87 27.52
CA PRO A 330 15.17 24.46 26.35
C PRO A 330 16.14 23.33 26.76
N LEU A 331 15.66 22.10 26.87
CA LEU A 331 16.53 20.94 26.86
C LEU A 331 16.79 20.56 25.41
N GLY A 332 17.89 21.08 24.86
CA GLY A 332 18.48 20.64 23.59
C GLY A 332 17.71 21.05 22.33
N SER A 333 18.33 21.90 21.51
CA SER A 333 17.96 22.07 20.10
C SER A 333 18.39 20.86 19.27
N GLY A 334 17.83 19.70 19.56
CA GLY A 334 18.16 18.43 18.89
C GLY A 334 16.89 17.74 18.42
N SER A 335 16.94 17.19 17.23
CA SER A 335 15.96 16.27 16.63
C SER A 335 15.78 14.96 17.43
N GLU A 336 16.08 14.96 18.72
CA GLU A 336 16.07 13.79 19.60
C GLU A 336 14.74 13.72 20.36
N GLU A 337 14.15 12.53 20.41
CA GLU A 337 12.96 12.23 21.19
C GLU A 337 13.26 12.53 22.67
N GLY A 338 12.58 13.51 23.26
CA GLY A 338 12.82 13.95 24.64
C GLY A 338 11.50 13.98 25.41
N LEU A 339 11.44 13.29 26.55
CA LEU A 339 10.21 13.20 27.31
C LEU A 339 9.96 14.45 28.17
N PRO A 340 8.69 14.75 28.47
CA PRO A 340 8.38 15.83 29.37
C PRO A 340 8.77 15.47 30.82
N VAL A 341 9.43 16.39 31.53
CA VAL A 341 9.89 16.31 32.93
C VAL A 341 8.75 15.95 33.89
N LEU A 342 7.52 16.38 33.60
CA LEU A 342 6.35 16.09 34.43
C LEU A 342 5.74 14.70 34.16
N LEU A 343 6.21 13.98 33.14
CA LEU A 343 5.74 12.64 32.79
C LEU A 343 6.42 11.59 33.68
N THR A 344 5.80 11.36 34.84
CA THR A 344 6.24 10.32 35.77
C THR A 344 5.75 8.92 35.37
N PRO A 345 6.43 7.84 35.81
CA PRO A 345 5.97 6.46 35.60
C PRO A 345 4.54 6.21 36.09
N ARG A 346 4.11 6.90 37.16
CA ARG A 346 2.73 6.84 37.68
C ARG A 346 1.70 7.37 36.69
N LEU A 347 2.00 8.50 36.03
CA LEU A 347 1.12 9.05 35.00
C LEU A 347 1.13 8.15 33.76
N ALA A 348 2.29 7.65 33.36
CA ALA A 348 2.43 6.76 32.22
C ALA A 348 1.88 5.34 32.46
N SER A 349 1.48 4.98 33.69
CA SER A 349 0.96 3.66 34.04
C SER A 349 -0.25 3.22 33.20
N CYS A 350 -1.06 4.17 32.74
CA CYS A 350 -2.20 3.90 31.86
C CYS A 350 -1.77 3.48 30.44
N LEU A 351 -0.53 3.76 30.03
CA LEU A 351 -0.02 3.41 28.70
C LEU A 351 0.53 1.98 28.62
N PHE A 352 0.68 1.29 29.76
CA PHE A 352 1.16 -0.09 29.76
C PHE A 352 0.26 -0.98 28.88
N PRO A 353 0.89 -1.87 28.09
CA PRO A 353 0.14 -2.63 27.11
C PRO A 353 -0.83 -3.63 27.79
N SER A 354 -2.12 -3.51 27.46
CA SER A 354 -3.18 -4.43 27.85
C SER A 354 -3.67 -5.26 26.66
N LEU A 355 -4.44 -6.32 26.92
CA LEU A 355 -4.96 -7.26 25.91
C LEU A 355 -5.83 -6.60 24.82
N PHE A 356 -6.36 -5.40 25.06
CA PHE A 356 -7.24 -4.67 24.14
C PHE A 356 -6.51 -3.71 23.20
N ASN A 357 -5.17 -3.74 23.20
CA ASN A 357 -4.38 -2.78 22.45
C ASN A 357 -4.11 -3.21 21.01
N ASP A 358 -4.32 -2.27 20.09
CA ASP A 358 -4.02 -2.45 18.67
C ASP A 358 -2.51 -2.66 18.45
N PRO A 359 -2.09 -3.66 17.65
CA PRO A 359 -0.68 -3.94 17.38
C PRO A 359 0.07 -2.73 16.78
N GLY A 360 -0.63 -1.88 16.01
CA GLY A 360 -0.05 -0.70 15.38
C GLY A 360 0.40 0.39 16.35
N THR A 361 -0.17 0.47 17.56
CA THR A 361 0.21 1.47 18.59
C THR A 361 1.20 0.93 19.62
N MET A 362 1.38 -0.39 19.66
CA MET A 362 2.14 -1.08 20.69
C MET A 362 3.62 -0.67 20.70
N LEU A 363 4.25 -0.60 19.52
CA LEU A 363 5.67 -0.24 19.41
C LEU A 363 5.94 1.21 19.88
N ALA A 364 5.08 2.15 19.50
CA ALA A 364 5.20 3.55 19.92
C ALA A 364 5.03 3.69 21.44
N ARG A 365 4.11 2.93 22.06
CA ARG A 365 3.94 2.90 23.51
C ARG A 365 5.13 2.27 24.22
N LEU A 366 5.66 1.16 23.69
CA LEU A 366 6.85 0.52 24.24
C LEU A 366 8.04 1.48 24.20
N ASN A 367 8.24 2.20 23.09
CA ASN A 367 9.29 3.22 22.95
C ASN A 367 9.17 4.34 24.00
N LEU A 368 7.97 4.91 24.14
CA LEU A 368 7.69 5.96 25.11
C LEU A 368 7.89 5.45 26.55
N LEU A 369 7.36 4.28 26.88
CA LEU A 369 7.49 3.69 28.22
C LEU A 369 8.96 3.33 28.54
N SER A 370 9.73 2.84 27.57
CA SER A 370 11.15 2.57 27.78
C SER A 370 11.93 3.84 28.08
N LEU A 371 11.65 4.94 27.36
CA LEU A 371 12.24 6.24 27.65
C LEU A 371 11.83 6.73 29.06
N VAL A 372 10.55 6.58 29.46
CA VAL A 372 10.05 7.05 30.76
C VAL A 372 10.75 6.31 31.90
N CYS A 373 10.94 4.99 31.75
CA CYS A 373 11.64 4.15 32.71
C CYS A 373 13.15 4.42 32.76
N LEU A 374 13.76 4.90 31.67
CA LEU A 374 15.19 5.24 31.64
C LEU A 374 15.48 6.59 32.28
N GLU A 375 14.67 7.61 32.00
CA GLU A 375 14.89 8.96 32.52
C GLU A 375 14.52 9.08 34.01
N ASN A 376 13.53 8.30 34.48
CA ASN A 376 13.10 8.32 35.88
C ASN A 376 13.75 7.17 36.67
N GLN A 377 14.72 7.46 37.53
CA GLN A 377 15.30 6.47 38.43
C GLN A 377 14.40 6.25 39.66
N GLY A 378 13.95 5.01 39.90
CA GLY A 378 13.16 4.65 41.08
C GLY A 378 12.53 3.26 41.05
N PRO A 379 11.96 2.78 42.18
CA PRO A 379 11.39 1.44 42.28
C PRO A 379 10.18 1.22 41.35
N GLU A 380 9.45 2.29 41.02
CA GLU A 380 8.31 2.24 40.10
C GLU A 380 8.75 2.12 38.64
N ALA A 381 9.88 2.74 38.28
CA ALA A 381 10.47 2.55 36.97
C ALA A 381 10.99 1.12 36.81
N ASP A 382 11.61 0.54 37.84
CA ASP A 382 12.06 -0.85 37.84
C ASP A 382 10.91 -1.86 37.69
N GLN A 383 9.80 -1.62 38.40
CA GLN A 383 8.57 -2.39 38.20
C GLN A 383 8.05 -2.24 36.76
N GLY A 384 8.08 -1.02 36.21
CA GLY A 384 7.69 -0.75 34.82
C GLY A 384 8.55 -1.51 33.80
N VAL A 385 9.87 -1.57 34.00
CA VAL A 385 10.77 -2.36 33.13
C VAL A 385 10.42 -3.84 33.20
N GLY A 386 10.09 -4.36 34.38
CA GLY A 386 9.59 -5.73 34.55
C GLY A 386 8.33 -6.00 33.73
N TYR A 387 7.32 -5.13 33.81
CA TYR A 387 6.08 -5.25 33.03
C TYR A 387 6.31 -5.16 31.52
N ILE A 388 7.19 -4.27 31.06
CA ILE A 388 7.56 -4.18 29.64
C ILE A 388 8.18 -5.50 29.18
N PHE A 389 9.10 -6.05 29.99
CA PHE A 389 9.77 -7.30 29.68
C PHE A 389 8.80 -8.49 29.64
N GLU A 390 7.92 -8.63 30.64
CA GLU A 390 6.86 -9.65 30.65
C GLU A 390 5.98 -9.56 29.40
N HIS A 391 5.67 -8.34 28.93
CA HIS A 391 4.90 -8.16 27.71
C HIS A 391 5.67 -8.60 26.45
N VAL A 392 6.96 -8.29 26.36
CA VAL A 392 7.83 -8.78 25.27
C VAL A 392 7.87 -10.32 25.26
N LEU A 393 7.94 -10.95 26.43
CA LEU A 393 7.87 -12.41 26.56
C LEU A 393 6.50 -12.97 26.17
N ALA A 394 5.40 -12.31 26.55
CA ALA A 394 4.07 -12.72 26.13
C ALA A 394 3.91 -12.69 24.59
N LEU A 395 4.50 -11.69 23.92
CA LEU A 395 4.57 -11.66 22.45
C LEU A 395 5.39 -12.82 21.89
N ALA A 396 6.47 -13.23 22.57
CA ALA A 396 7.25 -14.42 22.19
C ALA A 396 6.36 -15.68 22.18
N ASP A 397 5.51 -15.86 23.19
CA ASP A 397 4.59 -17.00 23.28
C ASP A 397 3.55 -16.98 22.13
N THR A 398 3.09 -15.81 21.70
CA THR A 398 2.20 -15.73 20.51
C THR A 398 2.90 -16.16 19.22
N VAL A 399 4.20 -15.88 19.08
CA VAL A 399 5.01 -16.33 17.94
C VAL A 399 5.24 -17.84 18.02
N ALA A 400 5.50 -18.39 19.20
CA ALA A 400 5.60 -19.83 19.43
C ALA A 400 4.31 -20.57 19.03
N GLY A 401 3.15 -19.94 19.24
CA GLY A 401 1.83 -20.43 18.79
C GLY A 401 1.58 -20.37 17.27
N LYS A 402 2.61 -20.11 16.44
CA LYS A 402 2.52 -19.84 14.99
C LYS A 402 1.66 -18.61 14.65
N GLY A 403 1.82 -17.54 15.43
CA GLY A 403 1.27 -16.22 15.08
C GLY A 403 1.69 -15.78 13.67
N GLY A 404 0.81 -15.09 12.94
CA GLY A 404 1.09 -14.63 11.58
C GLY A 404 2.30 -13.69 11.48
N ARG A 405 2.68 -13.33 10.25
CA ARG A 405 3.84 -12.47 9.92
C ARG A 405 3.89 -11.17 10.74
N GLU A 406 2.74 -10.57 11.03
CA GLU A 406 2.62 -9.34 11.81
C GLU A 406 3.04 -9.53 13.26
N ALA A 407 2.58 -10.60 13.93
CA ALA A 407 2.96 -10.91 15.31
C ALA A 407 4.47 -11.16 15.45
N THR A 408 5.05 -11.89 14.48
CA THR A 408 6.49 -12.08 14.39
C THR A 408 7.22 -10.74 14.26
N GLY A 409 6.80 -9.89 13.33
CA GLY A 409 7.42 -8.58 13.11
C GLY A 409 7.34 -7.68 14.35
N LEU A 410 6.21 -7.70 15.07
CA LEU A 410 6.01 -6.92 16.30
C LEU A 410 6.94 -7.40 17.42
N PHE A 411 7.03 -8.72 17.64
CA PHE A 411 7.92 -9.28 18.66
C PHE A 411 9.39 -8.88 18.42
N PHE A 412 9.91 -9.07 17.20
CA PHE A 412 11.31 -8.74 16.92
C PHE A 412 11.60 -7.23 17.02
N ARG A 413 10.65 -6.38 16.63
CA ARG A 413 10.77 -4.92 16.81
C ARG A 413 10.70 -4.52 18.29
N ALA A 414 9.84 -5.16 19.08
CA ALA A 414 9.75 -4.94 20.51
C ALA A 414 11.03 -5.40 21.25
N ALA A 415 11.57 -6.57 20.89
CA ALA A 415 12.84 -7.07 21.40
C ALA A 415 14.02 -6.16 21.04
N TYR A 416 14.03 -5.59 19.83
CA TYR A 416 15.02 -4.59 19.42
C TYR A 416 14.94 -3.31 20.27
N LEU A 417 13.74 -2.75 20.46
CA LEU A 417 13.55 -1.56 21.31
C LEU A 417 13.99 -1.85 22.75
N PHE A 418 13.62 -3.01 23.30
CA PHE A 418 14.02 -3.40 24.64
C PHE A 418 15.55 -3.51 24.77
N ALA A 419 16.22 -4.19 23.82
CA ALA A 419 17.67 -4.31 23.79
C ALA A 419 18.38 -2.95 23.67
N ARG A 420 17.86 -2.04 22.84
CA ARG A 420 18.41 -0.70 22.64
C ARG A 420 18.45 0.12 23.94
N TYR A 421 17.41 0.02 24.76
CA TYR A 421 17.26 0.84 25.96
C TYR A 421 17.79 0.16 27.23
N PHE A 422 17.70 -1.17 27.36
CA PHE A 422 17.98 -1.89 28.61
C PHE A 422 19.17 -2.85 28.55
N ASP A 423 20.10 -2.68 27.61
CA ASP A 423 21.31 -3.53 27.48
C ASP A 423 22.13 -3.62 28.78
N SER A 424 22.12 -2.56 29.60
CA SER A 424 22.81 -2.50 30.89
C SER A 424 22.32 -3.51 31.94
N ARG A 425 21.20 -4.23 31.71
CA ARG A 425 20.60 -5.19 32.64
C ARG A 425 20.84 -6.64 32.21
N PRO A 426 21.95 -7.28 32.63
CA PRO A 426 22.37 -8.58 32.09
C PRO A 426 21.39 -9.73 32.38
N GLN A 427 20.64 -9.69 33.48
CA GLN A 427 19.70 -10.76 33.85
C GLN A 427 18.53 -10.86 32.87
N LEU A 428 17.88 -9.74 32.56
CA LEU A 428 16.75 -9.69 31.62
C LEU A 428 17.22 -10.00 30.20
N MET A 429 18.41 -9.51 29.84
CA MET A 429 19.01 -9.78 28.54
C MET A 429 19.40 -11.26 28.36
N ALA A 430 19.82 -11.96 29.42
CA ALA A 430 20.07 -13.40 29.38
C ALA A 430 18.78 -14.21 29.20
N GLU A 431 17.70 -13.81 29.85
CA GLU A 431 16.39 -14.43 29.67
C GLU A 431 15.83 -14.21 28.25
N LEU A 432 16.01 -13.00 27.70
CA LEU A 432 15.67 -12.70 26.30
C LEU A 432 16.47 -13.58 25.32
N THR A 433 17.76 -13.77 25.56
CA THR A 433 18.58 -14.69 24.77
C THR A 433 18.02 -16.12 24.84
N GLY A 434 17.67 -16.59 26.04
CA GLY A 434 17.07 -17.90 26.25
C GLY A 434 15.73 -18.09 25.50
N THR A 435 14.89 -17.05 25.45
CA THR A 435 13.61 -17.12 24.73
C THR A 435 13.78 -17.08 23.21
N LEU A 436 14.67 -16.23 22.68
CA LEU A 436 15.00 -16.20 21.25
C LEU A 436 15.57 -17.53 20.75
N VAL A 437 16.46 -18.15 21.53
CA VAL A 437 17.03 -19.48 21.24
C VAL A 437 15.94 -20.55 21.24
N ARG A 438 15.02 -20.51 22.22
CA ARG A 438 13.87 -21.43 22.29
C ARG A 438 12.93 -21.29 21.09
N LEU A 439 12.63 -20.06 20.68
CA LEU A 439 11.79 -19.77 19.51
C LEU A 439 12.45 -20.28 18.23
N TYR A 440 13.75 -20.04 18.06
CA TYR A 440 14.48 -20.53 16.90
C TYR A 440 14.46 -22.06 16.82
N ARG A 441 14.58 -22.75 17.96
CA ARG A 441 14.46 -24.22 18.04
C ARG A 441 13.10 -24.72 17.54
N GLN A 442 12.03 -23.97 17.79
CA GLN A 442 10.67 -24.33 17.42
C GLN A 442 10.34 -23.95 15.96
N CYS A 443 10.94 -22.88 15.43
CA CYS A 443 10.65 -22.33 14.10
C CYS A 443 11.92 -21.75 13.43
N CYS A 444 12.60 -22.56 12.60
CA CYS A 444 13.83 -22.15 11.91
C CYS A 444 13.63 -21.04 10.86
N SER A 445 12.41 -20.86 10.36
CA SER A 445 12.04 -19.77 9.43
C SER A 445 12.20 -18.37 10.02
N LEU A 446 12.38 -18.24 11.34
CA LEU A 446 12.65 -16.98 12.02
C LEU A 446 14.10 -16.47 11.84
N ALA A 447 14.98 -17.24 11.20
CA ALA A 447 16.38 -16.88 10.96
C ALA A 447 16.57 -15.46 10.36
N PRO A 448 15.82 -15.01 9.33
CA PRO A 448 15.97 -13.65 8.79
C PRO A 448 15.72 -12.56 9.83
N ASN A 449 14.74 -12.75 10.71
CA ASN A 449 14.39 -11.76 11.73
C ASN A 449 15.45 -11.72 12.84
N LEU A 450 16.01 -12.87 13.23
CA LEU A 450 17.14 -12.95 14.16
C LEU A 450 18.40 -12.31 13.58
N ILE A 451 18.71 -12.58 12.32
CA ILE A 451 19.84 -11.95 11.61
C ILE A 451 19.65 -10.44 11.55
N ASN A 452 18.43 -9.96 11.27
CA ASN A 452 18.14 -8.54 11.25
C ASN A 452 18.30 -7.90 12.64
N LEU A 453 17.76 -8.55 13.68
CA LEU A 453 17.92 -8.12 15.07
C LEU A 453 19.41 -7.97 15.43
N LEU A 454 20.23 -8.99 15.14
CA LEU A 454 21.68 -8.96 15.39
C LEU A 454 22.40 -7.87 14.60
N ASN A 455 22.01 -7.59 13.35
CA ASN A 455 22.61 -6.53 12.54
C ASN A 455 22.32 -5.14 13.13
N GLU A 456 21.04 -4.88 13.44
CA GLU A 456 20.61 -3.57 13.92
C GLU A 456 21.09 -3.30 15.35
N THR A 457 21.12 -4.31 16.24
CA THR A 457 21.68 -4.13 17.59
C THR A 457 23.18 -3.92 17.55
N GLN A 458 23.93 -4.60 16.67
CA GLN A 458 25.36 -4.37 16.52
C GLN A 458 25.70 -2.98 15.94
N ALA A 459 24.80 -2.38 15.15
CA ALA A 459 25.00 -1.03 14.60
C ALA A 459 24.70 0.09 15.61
N VAL A 460 23.83 -0.17 16.59
CA VAL A 460 23.30 0.86 17.49
C VAL A 460 23.85 0.77 18.92
N LEU A 461 24.22 -0.41 19.40
CA LEU A 461 24.80 -0.59 20.73
C LEU A 461 26.29 -0.26 20.73
N ASP A 462 26.72 0.61 21.66
CA ASP A 462 28.13 0.94 21.86
C ASP A 462 28.94 -0.25 22.40
N ASP A 463 28.31 -1.14 23.18
CA ASP A 463 28.91 -2.38 23.68
C ASP A 463 28.29 -3.62 22.97
N PRO A 464 29.08 -4.42 22.23
CA PRO A 464 28.61 -5.63 21.57
C PRO A 464 28.50 -6.87 22.50
N ALA A 465 28.52 -6.71 23.83
CA ALA A 465 28.45 -7.83 24.77
C ALA A 465 27.20 -8.71 24.60
N TRP A 466 26.00 -8.12 24.47
CA TRP A 466 24.78 -8.92 24.29
C TRP A 466 24.67 -9.58 22.91
N PRO A 467 24.87 -8.88 21.77
CA PRO A 467 24.87 -9.53 20.45
C PRO A 467 25.83 -10.71 20.36
N THR A 468 27.04 -10.59 20.93
CA THR A 468 28.01 -11.68 20.95
C THR A 468 27.59 -12.85 21.85
N SER A 469 26.88 -12.59 22.96
CA SER A 469 26.27 -13.62 23.81
C SER A 469 25.17 -14.38 23.07
N LEU A 470 24.27 -13.67 22.39
CA LEU A 470 23.19 -14.26 21.60
C LEU A 470 23.76 -15.12 20.45
N SER A 471 24.77 -14.62 19.73
CA SER A 471 25.44 -15.36 18.66
C SER A 471 26.13 -16.63 19.14
N LYS A 472 26.77 -16.62 20.33
CA LYS A 472 27.31 -17.83 20.97
C LYS A 472 26.21 -18.85 21.27
N ALA A 473 25.09 -18.42 21.86
CA ALA A 473 23.98 -19.30 22.19
C ALA A 473 23.32 -19.92 20.94
N LEU A 474 23.20 -19.14 19.85
CA LEU A 474 22.68 -19.62 18.56
C LEU A 474 23.65 -20.59 17.86
N GLN A 475 24.97 -20.36 17.99
CA GLN A 475 26.00 -21.29 17.52
C GLN A 475 25.88 -22.62 18.27
N GLU A 476 25.85 -22.62 19.60
CA GLU A 476 25.72 -23.83 20.42
C GLU A 476 24.45 -24.62 20.09
N LEU A 477 23.31 -23.94 19.88
CA LEU A 477 22.08 -24.59 19.47
C LEU A 477 22.23 -25.27 18.10
N THR A 478 22.77 -24.57 17.11
CA THR A 478 22.96 -25.12 15.76
C THR A 478 23.88 -26.34 15.78
N MET A 479 24.91 -26.30 16.62
CA MET A 479 25.87 -27.39 16.79
C MET A 479 25.27 -28.62 17.48
N GLY A 480 24.29 -28.43 18.37
CA GLY A 480 23.62 -29.49 19.13
C GLY A 480 22.49 -30.20 18.37
N MET A 481 22.16 -29.77 17.15
CA MET A 481 21.08 -30.37 16.36
C MET A 481 21.50 -31.71 15.72
N PRO A 482 20.69 -32.77 15.83
CA PRO A 482 20.96 -34.04 15.17
C PRO A 482 20.76 -33.91 13.65
N LEU A 483 21.76 -34.34 12.86
CA LEU A 483 21.73 -34.38 11.39
C LEU A 483 20.89 -35.58 10.87
N LEU A 484 19.62 -35.68 11.27
CA LEU A 484 18.69 -36.76 10.90
C LEU A 484 17.56 -36.25 9.99
N PRO A 485 17.28 -36.87 8.82
CA PRO A 485 16.24 -36.44 7.85
C PRO A 485 14.84 -36.25 8.46
N PRO A 486 14.03 -35.24 8.06
CA PRO A 486 14.22 -34.28 6.95
C PRO A 486 14.75 -32.91 7.41
N TRP A 487 15.99 -32.55 7.04
CA TRP A 487 16.67 -31.32 7.49
C TRP A 487 16.98 -30.33 6.35
N ASP A 488 16.70 -30.67 5.10
CA ASP A 488 17.18 -29.90 3.94
C ASP A 488 16.64 -28.45 3.93
N GLN A 489 15.37 -28.26 4.36
CA GLN A 489 14.76 -26.93 4.44
C GLN A 489 15.28 -26.11 5.62
N ASP A 490 15.54 -26.75 6.76
CA ASP A 490 16.00 -26.07 7.96
C ASP A 490 17.50 -25.77 7.91
N LEU A 491 18.31 -26.64 7.29
CA LEU A 491 19.75 -26.45 7.17
C LEU A 491 20.10 -25.17 6.42
N GLY A 492 19.33 -24.81 5.39
CA GLY A 492 19.49 -23.56 4.68
C GLY A 492 19.38 -22.33 5.61
N TRP A 493 18.51 -22.37 6.61
CA TRP A 493 18.36 -21.31 7.61
C TRP A 493 19.49 -21.31 8.63
N HIS A 494 19.90 -22.49 9.12
CA HIS A 494 21.03 -22.65 10.03
C HIS A 494 22.34 -22.14 9.40
N LEU A 495 22.60 -22.45 8.13
CA LEU A 495 23.80 -21.97 7.43
C LEU A 495 23.78 -20.46 7.22
N LYS A 496 22.62 -19.85 6.91
CA LYS A 496 22.49 -18.39 6.84
C LYS A 496 22.73 -17.72 8.20
N LEU A 497 22.25 -18.32 9.28
CA LEU A 497 22.49 -17.85 10.64
C LEU A 497 23.96 -17.96 11.02
N LEU A 498 24.59 -19.12 10.77
CA LEU A 498 26.02 -19.34 10.98
C LEU A 498 26.87 -18.39 10.13
N ALA A 499 26.43 -18.05 8.91
CA ALA A 499 27.13 -17.06 8.09
C ALA A 499 27.13 -15.69 8.78
N ARG A 500 26.04 -15.30 9.43
CA ARG A 500 25.99 -14.07 10.22
C ARG A 500 26.84 -14.16 11.49
N VAL A 501 26.81 -15.28 12.21
CA VAL A 501 27.62 -15.51 13.42
C VAL A 501 29.12 -15.51 13.09
N ALA A 502 29.50 -16.00 11.91
CA ALA A 502 30.87 -15.98 11.40
C ALA A 502 31.44 -14.57 11.17
N LYS A 503 30.59 -13.52 11.16
CA LYS A 503 31.04 -12.12 11.10
C LYS A 503 31.46 -11.55 12.46
N GLU A 504 31.26 -12.29 13.55
CA GLU A 504 31.59 -11.80 14.88
C GLU A 504 32.95 -12.31 15.33
N SER A 505 33.85 -11.38 15.63
CA SER A 505 35.21 -11.68 16.10
C SER A 505 35.25 -12.25 17.51
N GLY A 506 34.23 -12.00 18.33
CA GLY A 506 34.17 -12.44 19.73
C GLY A 506 33.71 -13.89 19.95
N VAL A 507 33.36 -14.63 18.87
CA VAL A 507 32.81 -15.99 18.93
C VAL A 507 33.81 -17.01 18.39
N PRO A 508 34.17 -18.07 19.15
CA PRO A 508 35.10 -19.10 18.68
C PRO A 508 34.48 -19.96 17.56
N GLN A 509 35.09 -19.94 16.37
CA GLN A 509 34.53 -20.58 15.16
C GLN A 509 34.97 -22.04 14.92
N GLY A 510 35.78 -22.62 15.81
CA GLY A 510 36.29 -24.00 15.64
C GLY A 510 35.19 -25.07 15.60
N SER A 511 34.13 -24.89 16.40
CA SER A 511 32.94 -25.76 16.37
C SER A 511 32.20 -25.65 15.03
N THR A 512 32.03 -24.42 14.50
CA THR A 512 31.43 -24.16 13.18
C THR A 512 32.16 -24.95 12.08
N LEU A 513 33.49 -24.89 12.05
CA LEU A 513 34.29 -25.63 11.06
C LEU A 513 34.10 -27.14 11.17
N GLY A 514 34.10 -27.68 12.39
CA GLY A 514 33.83 -29.10 12.62
C GLY A 514 32.44 -29.54 12.15
N PHE A 515 31.43 -28.67 12.23
CA PHE A 515 30.10 -28.93 11.68
C PHE A 515 30.08 -28.86 10.15
N LEU A 516 30.72 -27.85 9.54
CA LEU A 516 30.82 -27.75 8.08
C LEU A 516 31.55 -28.96 7.48
N GLN A 517 32.62 -29.44 8.12
CA GLN A 517 33.32 -30.66 7.70
C GLN A 517 32.40 -31.90 7.73
N ARG A 518 31.51 -32.02 8.73
CA ARG A 518 30.52 -33.10 8.76
C ARG A 518 29.51 -32.99 7.60
N LEU A 519 29.06 -31.78 7.28
CA LEU A 519 28.16 -31.54 6.15
C LEU A 519 28.81 -31.87 4.80
N VAL A 520 30.07 -31.49 4.59
CA VAL A 520 30.80 -31.80 3.35
C VAL A 520 30.99 -33.30 3.17
N ARG A 521 31.27 -34.06 4.25
CA ARG A 521 31.30 -35.53 4.19
C ARG A 521 29.96 -36.14 3.79
N LEU A 522 28.85 -35.58 4.26
CA LEU A 522 27.50 -36.02 3.87
C LEU A 522 27.18 -35.67 2.40
N ALA A 523 27.66 -34.52 1.91
CA ALA A 523 27.57 -34.15 0.50
C ALA A 523 28.37 -35.08 -0.40
N GLY A 524 29.61 -35.42 -0.02
CA GLY A 524 30.42 -36.42 -0.72
C GLY A 524 29.82 -37.82 -0.74
N ALA A 525 28.96 -38.16 0.24
CA ALA A 525 28.20 -39.41 0.26
C ALA A 525 26.94 -39.38 -0.62
N GLY A 526 26.71 -38.30 -1.39
CA GLY A 526 25.58 -38.14 -2.30
C GLY A 526 24.24 -37.84 -1.62
N GLN A 527 24.24 -37.49 -0.33
CA GLN A 527 23.02 -37.18 0.43
C GLN A 527 22.66 -35.69 0.39
N LEU A 528 23.58 -34.83 -0.06
CA LEU A 528 23.41 -33.38 -0.21
C LEU A 528 24.03 -32.93 -1.54
N GLY A 529 23.26 -32.22 -2.36
CA GLY A 529 23.80 -31.66 -3.61
C GLY A 529 23.16 -30.38 -4.10
N ASP A 530 22.31 -29.76 -3.30
CA ASP A 530 21.59 -28.56 -3.72
C ASP A 530 22.53 -27.35 -3.77
N TRP A 531 22.60 -26.71 -4.94
CA TRP A 531 23.33 -25.47 -5.18
C TRP A 531 23.09 -24.42 -4.09
N HIS A 532 21.85 -24.26 -3.62
CA HIS A 532 21.49 -23.30 -2.56
C HIS A 532 22.21 -23.56 -1.23
N ILE A 533 22.34 -24.82 -0.82
CA ILE A 533 23.04 -25.21 0.41
C ILE A 533 24.54 -24.99 0.22
N GLY A 534 25.09 -25.33 -0.94
CA GLY A 534 26.49 -25.07 -1.29
C GLY A 534 26.83 -23.57 -1.25
N GLN A 535 25.98 -22.70 -1.78
CA GLN A 535 26.16 -21.24 -1.69
C GLN A 535 26.07 -20.72 -0.25
N ALA A 536 25.14 -21.25 0.56
CA ALA A 536 25.04 -20.89 1.96
C ALA A 536 26.30 -21.32 2.74
N LEU A 537 26.82 -22.52 2.49
CA LEU A 537 28.06 -23.02 3.08
C LEU A 537 29.27 -22.15 2.70
N LEU A 538 29.39 -21.80 1.42
CA LEU A 538 30.42 -20.89 0.92
C LEU A 538 30.31 -19.48 1.53
N SER A 539 29.10 -19.03 1.85
CA SER A 539 28.89 -17.74 2.53
C SER A 539 29.42 -17.73 3.96
N VAL A 540 29.33 -18.86 4.68
CA VAL A 540 29.97 -19.02 5.99
C VAL A 540 31.49 -18.97 5.84
N CYS A 541 32.04 -19.75 4.90
CA CYS A 541 33.47 -19.79 4.63
C CYS A 541 34.02 -18.40 4.26
N ARG A 542 33.30 -17.65 3.42
CA ARG A 542 33.66 -16.27 3.05
C ARG A 542 33.73 -15.34 4.25
N ASN A 543 32.76 -15.40 5.16
CA ASN A 543 32.76 -14.52 6.34
C ASN A 543 33.87 -14.93 7.33
N LEU A 544 34.17 -16.23 7.48
CA LEU A 544 35.34 -16.69 8.25
C LEU A 544 36.66 -16.20 7.66
N LEU A 545 36.78 -16.19 6.33
CA LEU A 545 37.93 -15.64 5.62
C LEU A 545 38.13 -14.14 5.89
N GLN A 546 37.05 -13.35 5.97
CA GLN A 546 37.13 -11.91 6.20
C GLN A 546 37.76 -11.52 7.55
N HIS A 547 37.64 -12.35 8.58
CA HIS A 547 38.07 -12.02 9.95
C HIS A 547 39.48 -12.46 10.34
N GLN A 548 40.35 -12.80 9.36
CA GLN A 548 41.71 -13.29 9.60
C GLN A 548 41.76 -14.46 10.61
N PRO A 549 41.43 -15.69 10.18
CA PRO A 549 41.46 -16.82 11.09
C PRO A 549 42.86 -17.02 11.67
N PRO A 550 43.00 -17.37 12.96
CA PRO A 550 44.30 -17.75 13.53
C PRO A 550 44.91 -18.90 12.70
N PRO A 551 46.24 -19.04 12.63
CA PRO A 551 46.90 -19.93 11.67
C PRO A 551 46.40 -21.38 11.72
N ALA A 552 46.09 -21.90 12.92
CA ALA A 552 45.50 -23.23 13.10
C ALA A 552 44.09 -23.36 12.47
N MET A 553 43.27 -22.31 12.54
CA MET A 553 41.93 -22.25 11.93
C MET A 553 42.03 -22.04 10.41
N GLY A 554 43.04 -21.29 9.95
CA GLY A 554 43.33 -21.11 8.53
C GLY A 554 43.60 -22.44 7.83
N CYS A 555 44.39 -23.33 8.44
CA CYS A 555 44.64 -24.68 7.90
C CYS A 555 43.35 -25.51 7.80
N GLN A 556 42.52 -25.53 8.85
CA GLN A 556 41.25 -26.27 8.85
C GLN A 556 40.25 -25.75 7.82
N LEU A 557 40.24 -24.43 7.59
CA LEU A 557 39.41 -23.80 6.57
C LEU A 557 39.94 -24.09 5.15
N ALA A 558 41.26 -24.14 4.97
CA ALA A 558 41.90 -24.53 3.71
C ALA A 558 41.56 -26.00 3.36
N GLU A 559 41.67 -26.91 4.33
CA GLU A 559 41.27 -28.32 4.19
C GLU A 559 39.79 -28.43 3.80
N LEU A 560 38.89 -27.71 4.50
CA LEU A 560 37.47 -27.69 4.19
C LEU A 560 37.17 -27.20 2.76
N LEU A 561 37.79 -26.08 2.34
CA LEU A 561 37.62 -25.52 0.99
C LEU A 561 38.16 -26.48 -0.10
N GLN A 562 39.26 -27.17 0.19
CA GLN A 562 39.81 -28.19 -0.68
C GLN A 562 38.86 -29.39 -0.80
N ASP A 563 38.31 -29.87 0.32
CA ASP A 563 37.33 -30.96 0.33
C ASP A 563 36.08 -30.59 -0.49
N ILE A 564 35.55 -29.38 -0.35
CA ILE A 564 34.41 -28.90 -1.15
C ILE A 564 34.76 -28.88 -2.64
N SER A 565 35.96 -28.40 -2.99
CA SER A 565 36.39 -28.31 -4.38
C SER A 565 36.54 -29.65 -5.10
N LEU A 566 36.68 -30.74 -4.34
CA LEU A 566 36.91 -32.09 -4.85
C LEU A 566 35.67 -32.99 -4.75
N SER A 567 34.83 -32.79 -3.74
CA SER A 567 33.77 -33.75 -3.38
C SER A 567 32.34 -33.23 -3.54
N TYR A 568 32.12 -31.93 -3.70
CA TYR A 568 30.76 -31.38 -3.81
C TYR A 568 30.16 -31.64 -5.20
N PRO A 569 28.87 -32.02 -5.35
CA PRO A 569 28.33 -32.42 -6.65
C PRO A 569 28.13 -31.27 -7.65
N ASP A 570 27.94 -30.04 -7.18
CA ASP A 570 27.70 -28.86 -8.02
C ASP A 570 29.02 -28.17 -8.45
N VAL A 571 29.17 -27.91 -9.75
CA VAL A 571 30.39 -27.36 -10.36
C VAL A 571 30.64 -25.90 -9.95
N ASP A 572 29.60 -25.07 -9.86
CA ASP A 572 29.76 -23.66 -9.48
C ASP A 572 30.26 -23.54 -8.03
N VAL A 573 29.76 -24.40 -7.15
CA VAL A 573 30.19 -24.46 -5.75
C VAL A 573 31.65 -24.94 -5.66
N GLN A 574 32.05 -25.93 -6.46
CA GLN A 574 33.45 -26.38 -6.53
C GLN A 574 34.38 -25.25 -6.96
N ASP A 575 34.07 -24.54 -8.05
CA ASP A 575 34.96 -23.52 -8.60
C ASP A 575 35.08 -22.30 -7.69
N ARG A 576 33.99 -21.90 -7.02
CA ARG A 576 34.04 -20.86 -5.99
C ARG A 576 34.85 -21.29 -4.77
N ALA A 577 34.77 -22.56 -4.36
CA ALA A 577 35.61 -23.10 -3.29
C ALA A 577 37.09 -23.08 -3.66
N ARG A 578 37.44 -23.48 -4.91
CA ARG A 578 38.81 -23.38 -5.45
C ARG A 578 39.30 -21.94 -5.43
N PHE A 579 38.47 -21.01 -5.86
CA PHE A 579 38.80 -19.59 -5.83
C PHE A 579 39.10 -19.11 -4.41
N TYR A 580 38.24 -19.41 -3.43
CA TYR A 580 38.50 -19.06 -2.03
C TYR A 580 39.75 -19.72 -1.45
N TYR A 581 40.03 -20.98 -1.81
CA TYR A 581 41.27 -21.67 -1.43
C TYR A 581 42.51 -20.98 -2.01
N THR A 582 42.46 -20.57 -3.28
CA THR A 582 43.57 -19.83 -3.92
C THR A 582 43.77 -18.45 -3.28
N LEU A 583 42.68 -17.75 -2.91
CA LEU A 583 42.80 -16.48 -2.19
C LEU A 583 43.45 -16.66 -0.82
N LEU A 584 43.04 -17.68 -0.05
CA LEU A 584 43.58 -17.96 1.28
C LEU A 584 45.08 -18.30 1.24
N SER A 585 45.52 -19.03 0.22
CA SER A 585 46.93 -19.44 0.05
C SER A 585 47.83 -18.34 -0.53
N CYS A 586 47.28 -17.43 -1.33
CA CYS A 586 48.08 -16.45 -2.09
C CYS A 586 48.06 -15.03 -1.51
N LEU A 587 47.07 -14.66 -0.70
CA LEU A 587 46.93 -13.29 -0.17
C LEU A 587 47.26 -13.19 1.33
N SER A 588 47.84 -12.06 1.73
CA SER A 588 47.94 -11.69 3.14
C SER A 588 46.56 -11.34 3.71
N GLY A 589 46.35 -11.57 5.01
CA GLY A 589 45.05 -11.39 5.66
C GLY A 589 44.40 -10.02 5.41
N ASP A 590 45.20 -8.93 5.41
CA ASP A 590 44.69 -7.57 5.17
C ASP A 590 44.18 -7.37 3.73
N LYS A 591 44.88 -7.95 2.75
CA LYS A 591 44.48 -7.91 1.34
C LYS A 591 43.26 -8.79 1.09
N LEU A 592 43.20 -9.94 1.75
CA LEU A 592 42.09 -10.87 1.65
C LEU A 592 40.80 -10.27 2.23
N GLY A 593 40.87 -9.58 3.37
CA GLY A 593 39.75 -8.82 3.92
C GLY A 593 39.28 -7.70 2.98
N ALA A 594 40.20 -6.96 2.36
CA ALA A 594 39.87 -5.90 1.40
C ALA A 594 39.20 -6.41 0.11
N VAL A 595 39.65 -7.56 -0.42
CA VAL A 595 39.06 -8.20 -1.61
C VAL A 595 37.69 -8.79 -1.31
N LEU A 596 37.50 -9.35 -0.12
CA LEU A 596 36.26 -10.02 0.27
C LEU A 596 35.22 -9.09 0.89
N ALA A 597 35.59 -7.90 1.34
CA ALA A 597 34.67 -6.90 1.87
C ALA A 597 33.55 -6.64 0.84
N PRO A 598 32.26 -6.63 1.25
CA PRO A 598 31.20 -6.17 0.36
C PRO A 598 31.55 -4.73 0.04
N GLY A 599 31.93 -4.46 -1.22
CA GLY A 599 32.51 -3.18 -1.62
C GLY A 599 31.74 -2.03 -1.00
N GLY A 600 32.33 -1.36 -0.01
CA GLY A 600 31.87 -0.05 0.40
C GLY A 600 31.83 0.75 -0.89
N ARG A 601 30.65 1.26 -1.27
CA ARG A 601 30.37 1.99 -2.51
C ARG A 601 31.67 2.54 -3.07
N LEU A 602 32.32 1.75 -3.93
CA LEU A 602 33.23 2.30 -4.90
C LEU A 602 32.27 3.18 -5.66
N LYS A 603 32.30 4.49 -5.37
CA LYS A 603 31.64 5.54 -6.16
C LYS A 603 31.66 5.00 -7.56
N ALA A 604 30.49 4.78 -8.14
CA ALA A 604 30.32 4.24 -9.48
C ALA A 604 31.31 4.97 -10.39
N ARG A 605 32.53 4.42 -10.48
CA ARG A 605 33.58 4.88 -11.34
C ARG A 605 33.16 4.18 -12.59
N THR A 606 32.29 4.87 -13.33
CA THR A 606 32.34 4.86 -14.79
C THR A 606 32.57 3.45 -15.32
N LEU A 607 31.55 2.59 -15.16
CA LEU A 607 31.25 1.55 -16.15
C LEU A 607 30.62 2.19 -17.42
N SER A 608 31.02 3.42 -17.72
CA SER A 608 30.70 4.19 -18.93
C SER A 608 31.96 4.44 -19.76
N SER A 609 33.08 3.78 -19.46
CA SER A 609 34.30 3.92 -20.25
C SER A 609 34.94 2.56 -20.50
N SER A 610 34.98 2.21 -21.79
CA SER A 610 35.78 1.13 -22.39
C SER A 610 35.20 -0.28 -22.31
N ILE A 611 34.21 -0.56 -23.18
CA ILE A 611 34.31 -1.47 -24.34
C ILE A 611 32.91 -1.50 -24.95
N MET A 612 32.80 -1.16 -26.25
CA MET A 612 31.60 -0.98 -27.09
C MET A 612 31.11 0.47 -27.17
N ALA A 613 31.25 1.00 -28.39
CA ALA A 613 30.93 2.35 -28.79
C ALA A 613 29.43 2.65 -28.71
N ASP A 614 29.13 3.93 -28.49
CA ASP A 614 27.85 4.56 -28.73
C ASP A 614 27.31 4.16 -30.12
N SER A 615 26.32 3.29 -30.13
CA SER A 615 25.32 3.26 -31.17
C SER A 615 23.99 3.20 -30.45
N GLU A 616 23.11 4.15 -30.72
CA GLU A 616 21.72 4.17 -30.21
C GLU A 616 21.01 2.81 -30.47
N ASN A 617 21.50 2.06 -31.47
CA ASN A 617 21.08 0.71 -31.82
C ASN A 617 21.36 -0.35 -30.73
N PHE A 618 22.42 -0.22 -29.92
CA PHE A 618 22.75 -1.20 -28.87
C PHE A 618 21.95 -0.97 -27.60
N THR A 619 21.76 0.28 -27.19
CA THR A 619 20.81 0.64 -26.13
C THR A 619 19.37 0.32 -26.55
N ALA A 620 19.02 0.48 -27.83
CA ALA A 620 17.75 -0.01 -28.36
C ALA A 620 17.65 -1.56 -28.30
N ALA A 621 18.71 -2.31 -28.59
CA ALA A 621 18.68 -3.78 -28.49
C ALA A 621 18.51 -4.31 -27.05
N LEU A 622 19.01 -3.57 -26.05
CA LEU A 622 18.91 -3.92 -24.63
C LEU A 622 17.61 -3.45 -23.96
N THR A 623 16.81 -2.62 -24.63
CA THR A 623 15.55 -2.10 -24.11
C THR A 623 14.37 -2.83 -24.74
N VAL A 624 13.38 -3.17 -23.91
CA VAL A 624 12.13 -3.76 -24.38
C VAL A 624 11.25 -2.61 -24.90
N HIS A 625 11.00 -2.59 -26.20
CA HIS A 625 10.19 -1.56 -26.84
C HIS A 625 8.70 -1.90 -26.78
N PRO A 626 7.80 -0.95 -26.51
CA PRO A 626 6.37 -1.19 -26.71
C PRO A 626 6.10 -1.39 -28.21
N ALA A 627 5.39 -2.46 -28.56
CA ALA A 627 5.01 -2.72 -29.94
C ALA A 627 4.00 -1.65 -30.42
N PRO A 628 4.21 -1.02 -31.58
CA PRO A 628 3.31 0.02 -32.09
C PRO A 628 1.93 -0.52 -32.49
N GLN A 629 1.83 -1.82 -32.82
CA GLN A 629 0.59 -2.50 -33.18
C GLN A 629 0.60 -3.96 -32.68
N PRO A 630 -0.57 -4.55 -32.35
CA PRO A 630 -0.68 -5.96 -31.99
C PRO A 630 -0.55 -6.85 -33.24
N LEU A 631 0.66 -7.35 -33.50
CA LEU A 631 0.98 -8.24 -34.63
C LEU A 631 0.60 -9.71 -34.41
N LEU A 632 0.09 -10.04 -33.23
CA LEU A 632 -0.16 -11.39 -32.77
C LEU A 632 -1.63 -11.52 -32.37
N GLN A 633 -2.25 -12.65 -32.72
CA GLN A 633 -3.61 -12.98 -32.29
C GLN A 633 -3.69 -14.46 -31.87
N LEU A 634 -4.22 -14.71 -30.69
CA LEU A 634 -4.53 -16.06 -30.21
C LEU A 634 -5.97 -16.38 -30.55
N ARG A 635 -6.19 -17.25 -31.55
CA ARG A 635 -7.52 -17.71 -31.92
C ARG A 635 -7.82 -19.04 -31.25
N ARG A 636 -8.91 -19.09 -30.49
CA ARG A 636 -9.36 -20.33 -29.85
C ARG A 636 -9.76 -21.37 -30.90
N GLU A 637 -9.27 -22.59 -30.74
CA GLU A 637 -9.68 -23.73 -31.56
C GLU A 637 -10.82 -24.47 -30.85
N ALA A 638 -11.83 -24.92 -31.61
CA ALA A 638 -12.92 -25.69 -31.03
C ALA A 638 -12.37 -27.02 -30.49
N PRO A 639 -12.85 -27.51 -29.34
CA PRO A 639 -12.47 -28.84 -28.86
C PRO A 639 -12.78 -29.86 -29.96
N ALA A 640 -11.81 -30.71 -30.28
CA ALA A 640 -12.03 -31.79 -31.23
C ALA A 640 -13.24 -32.59 -30.73
N LYS A 641 -14.30 -32.69 -31.54
CA LYS A 641 -15.42 -33.60 -31.23
C LYS A 641 -14.80 -34.96 -30.91
N PRO A 642 -15.13 -35.61 -29.79
CA PRO A 642 -14.62 -36.93 -29.51
C PRO A 642 -15.07 -37.82 -30.67
N THR A 643 -14.14 -38.16 -31.56
CA THR A 643 -14.32 -39.27 -32.48
C THR A 643 -14.58 -40.47 -31.58
N LEU A 644 -15.81 -40.97 -31.58
CA LEU A 644 -16.12 -42.29 -31.05
C LEU A 644 -15.17 -43.26 -31.75
N VAL A 645 -14.05 -43.57 -31.11
CA VAL A 645 -13.28 -44.76 -31.43
C VAL A 645 -14.27 -45.90 -31.15
N PRO A 646 -14.64 -46.72 -32.15
CA PRO A 646 -15.51 -47.86 -31.89
C PRO A 646 -14.75 -48.77 -30.93
N ALA A 647 -15.13 -48.73 -29.65
CA ALA A 647 -14.61 -49.65 -28.65
C ALA A 647 -15.03 -51.08 -29.07
N PRO A 648 -14.16 -52.08 -28.87
CA PRO A 648 -14.49 -53.47 -29.20
C PRO A 648 -15.76 -53.86 -28.45
N ALA A 649 -16.62 -54.65 -29.10
CA ALA A 649 -17.90 -55.14 -28.56
C ALA A 649 -17.69 -56.01 -27.31
N SER A 650 -17.42 -55.39 -26.17
CA SER A 650 -17.57 -55.97 -24.84
C SER A 650 -19.02 -55.80 -24.42
N GLN A 651 -19.69 -56.90 -24.07
CA GLN A 651 -21.05 -56.87 -23.54
C GLN A 651 -21.13 -55.92 -22.34
N PRO A 652 -22.17 -55.06 -22.24
CA PRO A 652 -22.38 -54.22 -21.07
C PRO A 652 -22.62 -55.12 -19.85
N CYS A 653 -21.84 -54.90 -18.78
CA CYS A 653 -21.95 -55.66 -17.53
C CYS A 653 -22.83 -54.89 -16.54
N PRO A 654 -23.79 -55.55 -15.85
CA PRO A 654 -24.45 -54.94 -14.71
C PRO A 654 -23.44 -54.76 -13.58
N ALA A 655 -23.39 -53.56 -12.99
CA ALA A 655 -22.53 -53.27 -11.85
C ALA A 655 -23.22 -53.70 -10.56
N ASP A 656 -22.48 -54.26 -9.62
CA ASP A 656 -23.03 -54.58 -8.30
C ASP A 656 -23.41 -53.29 -7.54
N ALA A 657 -24.46 -53.33 -6.72
CA ALA A 657 -24.91 -52.17 -5.95
C ALA A 657 -23.81 -51.59 -5.03
N GLN A 658 -22.84 -52.42 -4.62
CA GLN A 658 -21.68 -52.01 -3.85
C GLN A 658 -20.64 -51.28 -4.72
N GLU A 659 -20.40 -51.72 -5.96
CA GLU A 659 -19.50 -51.07 -6.91
C GLU A 659 -20.01 -49.68 -7.30
N VAL A 660 -21.33 -49.53 -7.45
CA VAL A 660 -21.97 -48.23 -7.71
C VAL A 660 -21.76 -47.27 -6.54
N LYS A 661 -21.97 -47.73 -5.29
CA LYS A 661 -21.70 -46.93 -4.09
C LYS A 661 -20.22 -46.55 -3.95
N ASP A 662 -19.31 -47.48 -4.24
CA ASP A 662 -17.88 -47.23 -4.20
C ASP A 662 -17.42 -46.30 -5.32
N CYS A 663 -18.09 -46.29 -6.47
CA CYS A 663 -17.89 -45.31 -7.53
C CYS A 663 -18.42 -43.92 -7.12
N CYS A 664 -19.64 -43.82 -6.58
CA CYS A 664 -20.17 -42.56 -6.03
C CYS A 664 -19.23 -41.95 -4.99
N ARG A 665 -18.78 -42.76 -4.03
CA ARG A 665 -17.85 -42.33 -2.98
C ARG A 665 -16.54 -41.82 -3.58
N ARG A 666 -15.96 -42.54 -4.55
CA ARG A 666 -14.75 -42.08 -5.26
C ARG A 666 -14.98 -40.75 -5.97
N LEU A 667 -16.10 -40.57 -6.66
CA LEU A 667 -16.39 -39.32 -7.38
C LEU A 667 -16.54 -38.12 -6.42
N LEU A 668 -17.12 -38.34 -5.23
CA LEU A 668 -17.25 -37.31 -4.19
C LEU A 668 -15.95 -37.08 -3.39
N GLU A 669 -15.07 -38.08 -3.27
CA GLU A 669 -13.83 -38.04 -2.47
C GLU A 669 -12.53 -37.81 -3.29
N LEU A 670 -12.56 -37.86 -4.62
CA LEU A 670 -11.35 -37.76 -5.45
C LEU A 670 -10.81 -36.32 -5.51
N HIS A 671 -9.71 -36.08 -4.80
CA HIS A 671 -9.02 -34.79 -4.70
C HIS A 671 -7.98 -34.54 -5.80
N SER A 672 -8.09 -35.19 -6.97
CA SER A 672 -7.08 -35.00 -8.02
C SER A 672 -7.13 -33.57 -8.58
N PRO A 673 -5.99 -32.87 -8.75
CA PRO A 673 -5.96 -31.55 -9.35
C PRO A 673 -6.36 -31.67 -10.83
N ALA A 674 -7.64 -31.47 -11.11
CA ALA A 674 -8.17 -31.57 -12.44
C ALA A 674 -7.60 -30.46 -13.32
N ARG A 675 -6.93 -30.87 -14.40
CA ARG A 675 -6.24 -29.98 -15.33
C ARG A 675 -7.14 -29.73 -16.53
N LEU A 676 -7.56 -28.48 -16.72
CA LEU A 676 -8.27 -28.05 -17.92
C LEU A 676 -7.25 -27.77 -19.03
N SER A 677 -7.55 -28.18 -20.26
CA SER A 677 -6.69 -27.93 -21.41
C SER A 677 -7.46 -27.16 -22.48
N LEU A 678 -6.96 -25.98 -22.84
CA LEU A 678 -7.55 -25.11 -23.87
C LEU A 678 -6.55 -24.95 -25.01
N THR A 679 -6.98 -25.23 -26.23
CA THR A 679 -6.16 -25.15 -27.44
C THR A 679 -6.37 -23.82 -28.17
N TYR A 680 -5.26 -23.16 -28.49
CA TYR A 680 -5.23 -21.89 -29.19
C TYR A 680 -4.27 -21.96 -30.37
N ARG A 681 -4.64 -21.33 -31.47
CA ARG A 681 -3.81 -21.17 -32.66
C ARG A 681 -3.23 -19.76 -32.66
N LEU A 682 -1.91 -19.65 -32.69
CA LEU A 682 -1.20 -18.37 -32.72
C LEU A 682 -1.06 -17.88 -34.16
N LEU A 683 -1.70 -16.75 -34.47
CA LEU A 683 -1.70 -16.12 -35.79
C LEU A 683 -0.83 -14.86 -35.78
N HIS A 684 -0.11 -14.63 -36.87
CA HIS A 684 0.58 -13.37 -37.14
C HIS A 684 -0.30 -12.51 -38.06
N THR A 685 -0.70 -11.33 -37.60
CA THR A 685 -1.62 -10.40 -38.30
C THR A 685 -0.90 -9.31 -39.10
N GLY A 686 0.45 -9.31 -39.10
CA GLY A 686 1.27 -8.36 -39.85
C GLY A 686 1.13 -8.49 -41.37
N SER A 687 1.17 -7.35 -42.06
CA SER A 687 1.08 -7.23 -43.52
C SER A 687 2.41 -7.52 -44.24
N SER A 688 3.54 -7.52 -43.53
CA SER A 688 4.87 -7.91 -44.01
C SER A 688 5.26 -9.32 -43.52
N PRO A 689 6.09 -10.08 -44.27
CA PRO A 689 6.59 -11.38 -43.83
C PRO A 689 7.75 -11.21 -42.84
N GLU A 690 7.48 -10.62 -41.67
CA GLU A 690 8.45 -10.53 -40.59
C GLU A 690 8.51 -11.84 -39.81
N ARG A 691 9.74 -12.31 -39.51
CA ARG A 691 9.94 -13.46 -38.62
C ARG A 691 10.16 -12.96 -37.20
N LEU A 692 9.39 -13.53 -36.28
CA LEU A 692 9.53 -13.30 -34.85
C LEU A 692 10.28 -14.48 -34.25
N PHE A 693 11.22 -14.19 -33.35
CA PHE A 693 12.05 -15.17 -32.65
C PHE A 693 11.83 -15.07 -31.14
N CYS A 694 12.07 -16.18 -30.44
CA CYS A 694 12.02 -16.25 -28.98
C CYS A 694 10.73 -15.64 -28.40
N LEU A 695 9.58 -15.97 -29.01
CA LEU A 695 8.31 -15.42 -28.61
C LEU A 695 7.88 -16.06 -27.28
N LEU A 696 7.83 -15.25 -26.22
CA LEU A 696 7.41 -15.63 -24.89
C LEU A 696 6.01 -15.06 -24.63
N LEU A 697 5.03 -15.92 -24.41
CA LEU A 697 3.70 -15.55 -23.97
C LEU A 697 3.63 -15.66 -22.45
N ARG A 698 3.37 -14.53 -21.78
CA ARG A 698 3.15 -14.46 -20.34
C ARG A 698 1.67 -14.25 -20.05
N PHE A 699 1.20 -14.98 -19.05
CA PHE A 699 -0.20 -14.99 -18.63
C PHE A 699 -0.32 -14.39 -17.23
N GLU A 700 -1.01 -13.25 -17.13
CA GLU A 700 -1.31 -12.60 -15.87
C GLU A 700 -2.78 -12.79 -15.52
N HIS A 701 -3.05 -13.13 -14.26
CA HIS A 701 -4.40 -13.39 -13.76
C HIS A 701 -4.99 -12.11 -13.16
N SER A 702 -6.25 -11.81 -13.47
CA SER A 702 -7.01 -10.77 -12.75
C SER A 702 -7.44 -11.23 -11.35
N ASP A 703 -7.63 -12.54 -11.16
CA ASP A 703 -8.31 -13.13 -10.01
C ASP A 703 -7.59 -14.38 -9.50
N ASN A 704 -7.78 -14.73 -8.21
CA ASN A 704 -7.11 -15.86 -7.54
C ASN A 704 -7.82 -17.23 -7.75
N PHE A 705 -8.67 -17.37 -8.78
CA PHE A 705 -9.47 -18.57 -9.00
C PHE A 705 -8.70 -19.73 -9.66
N TYR A 706 -7.54 -19.47 -10.25
CA TYR A 706 -6.70 -20.46 -10.94
C TYR A 706 -5.25 -20.37 -10.47
N GLU A 707 -4.49 -21.45 -10.61
CA GLU A 707 -3.04 -21.46 -10.37
C GLU A 707 -2.28 -20.66 -11.45
N PRO A 708 -1.09 -20.13 -11.15
CA PRO A 708 -0.26 -19.42 -12.14
C PRO A 708 0.02 -20.31 -13.36
N VAL A 709 -0.27 -19.79 -14.55
CA VAL A 709 -0.03 -20.50 -15.81
C VAL A 709 1.42 -20.27 -16.20
N PRO A 710 2.21 -21.32 -16.50
CA PRO A 710 3.59 -21.16 -16.91
C PRO A 710 3.69 -20.41 -18.25
N ASP A 711 4.73 -19.60 -18.41
CA ASP A 711 5.01 -18.89 -19.65
C ASP A 711 5.21 -19.89 -20.81
N VAL A 712 4.72 -19.54 -22.00
CA VAL A 712 4.81 -20.40 -23.19
C VAL A 712 5.80 -19.81 -24.19
N CYS A 713 6.84 -20.58 -24.50
CA CYS A 713 7.88 -20.20 -25.46
C CYS A 713 7.60 -20.78 -26.84
N VAL A 714 7.51 -19.92 -27.86
CA VAL A 714 7.47 -20.29 -29.28
C VAL A 714 8.80 -19.84 -29.92
N PRO A 715 9.63 -20.76 -30.41
CA PRO A 715 10.98 -20.44 -30.85
C PRO A 715 11.01 -19.53 -32.08
N CYS A 716 10.09 -19.73 -33.02
CA CYS A 716 9.95 -18.87 -34.20
C CYS A 716 8.50 -18.85 -34.69
N LEU A 717 8.03 -17.67 -35.10
CA LEU A 717 6.75 -17.47 -35.77
C LEU A 717 6.99 -16.72 -37.09
N SER A 718 6.37 -17.20 -38.18
CA SER A 718 6.45 -16.57 -39.50
C SER A 718 5.16 -16.79 -40.28
N THR A 719 4.83 -15.89 -41.19
CA THR A 719 3.69 -16.05 -42.12
C THR A 719 3.89 -17.17 -43.14
N THR A 720 5.13 -17.64 -43.35
CA THR A 720 5.48 -18.70 -44.30
C THR A 720 5.34 -20.12 -43.74
N HIS A 721 5.24 -20.27 -42.40
CA HIS A 721 5.11 -21.55 -41.72
C HIS A 721 3.70 -21.73 -41.15
N PRO A 722 3.22 -22.98 -40.96
CA PRO A 722 1.93 -23.22 -40.34
C PRO A 722 1.91 -22.63 -38.91
N SER A 723 0.83 -21.93 -38.58
CA SER A 723 0.59 -21.34 -37.27
C SER A 723 0.67 -22.40 -36.16
N PRO A 724 1.47 -22.20 -35.10
CA PRO A 724 1.62 -23.20 -34.05
C PRO A 724 0.34 -23.33 -33.21
N LEU A 725 0.05 -24.57 -32.82
CA LEU A 725 -1.02 -24.91 -31.88
C LEU A 725 -0.45 -24.92 -30.46
N LEU A 726 -1.08 -24.15 -29.57
CA LEU A 726 -0.69 -24.00 -28.17
C LEU A 726 -1.77 -24.61 -27.28
N THR A 727 -1.40 -25.53 -26.40
CA THR A 727 -2.31 -26.11 -25.40
C THR A 727 -2.00 -25.50 -24.04
N LEU A 728 -2.90 -24.64 -23.56
CA LEU A 728 -2.80 -24.05 -22.23
C LEU A 728 -3.40 -25.00 -21.20
N HIS A 729 -2.63 -25.31 -20.16
CA HIS A 729 -3.08 -26.13 -19.07
C HIS A 729 -3.40 -25.28 -17.84
N LEU A 730 -4.68 -25.22 -17.46
CA LEU A 730 -5.18 -24.46 -16.33
C LEU A 730 -5.53 -25.40 -15.17
N GLN A 731 -5.22 -24.98 -13.94
CA GLN A 731 -5.60 -25.68 -12.71
C GLN A 731 -6.53 -24.78 -11.89
N PRO A 732 -7.85 -25.07 -11.84
CA PRO A 732 -8.81 -24.26 -11.10
C PRO A 732 -8.72 -24.54 -9.60
N ARG A 733 -8.71 -23.46 -8.80
CA ARG A 733 -8.99 -23.49 -7.35
C ARG A 733 -10.47 -23.32 -7.06
N CYS A 734 -11.18 -22.64 -7.97
CA CYS A 734 -12.63 -22.45 -7.90
C CYS A 734 -13.27 -22.62 -9.29
N PRO A 735 -14.50 -23.16 -9.39
CA PRO A 735 -15.18 -23.43 -10.66
C PRO A 735 -15.83 -22.18 -11.27
N TYR A 736 -15.08 -21.07 -11.38
CA TYR A 736 -15.58 -19.79 -11.89
C TYR A 736 -14.92 -19.41 -13.22
N PRO A 737 -15.64 -18.71 -14.12
CA PRO A 737 -15.04 -18.16 -15.33
C PRO A 737 -14.00 -17.08 -14.99
N THR A 738 -12.98 -16.93 -15.83
CA THR A 738 -11.89 -15.95 -15.59
C THR A 738 -11.40 -15.29 -16.88
N LYS A 739 -10.68 -14.18 -16.73
CA LYS A 739 -9.99 -13.45 -17.81
C LYS A 739 -8.49 -13.54 -17.60
N LEU A 740 -7.77 -14.04 -18.59
CA LEU A 740 -6.31 -14.11 -18.58
C LEU A 740 -5.77 -12.96 -19.41
N ALA A 741 -5.09 -12.01 -18.79
CA ALA A 741 -4.34 -10.99 -19.50
C ALA A 741 -3.10 -11.65 -20.13
N VAL A 742 -2.86 -11.39 -21.41
CA VAL A 742 -1.73 -11.99 -22.13
C VAL A 742 -0.81 -10.90 -22.62
N SER A 743 0.48 -11.05 -22.34
CA SER A 743 1.54 -10.23 -22.93
C SER A 743 2.48 -11.12 -23.74
N ALA A 744 2.94 -10.61 -24.87
CA ALA A 744 3.91 -11.27 -25.72
C ALA A 744 5.20 -10.47 -25.76
N LEU A 745 6.30 -11.14 -25.46
CA LEU A 745 7.66 -10.63 -25.64
C LEU A 745 8.28 -11.38 -26.83
N TYR A 746 8.80 -10.67 -27.81
CA TYR A 746 9.41 -11.30 -28.99
C TYR A 746 10.52 -10.45 -29.56
N THR A 747 11.46 -11.10 -30.23
CA THR A 747 12.58 -10.43 -30.92
C THR A 747 12.35 -10.49 -32.42
N THR A 748 12.55 -9.37 -33.11
CA THR A 748 12.41 -9.26 -34.56
C THR A 748 13.71 -9.58 -35.28
N GLN A 749 13.68 -9.77 -36.60
CA GLN A 749 14.89 -9.99 -37.42
C GLN A 749 15.94 -8.87 -37.30
N THR A 750 15.52 -7.65 -36.93
CA THR A 750 16.41 -6.49 -36.72
C THR A 750 17.12 -6.52 -35.37
N GLY A 751 16.86 -7.53 -34.53
CA GLY A 751 17.49 -7.68 -33.21
C GLY A 751 16.83 -6.87 -32.10
N LEU A 752 15.72 -6.17 -32.38
CA LEU A 752 14.96 -5.42 -31.39
C LEU A 752 13.94 -6.32 -30.68
N THR A 753 13.85 -6.18 -29.37
CA THR A 753 12.89 -6.90 -28.51
C THR A 753 11.69 -6.01 -28.25
N TYR A 754 10.50 -6.52 -28.56
CA TYR A 754 9.23 -5.82 -28.36
C TYR A 754 8.37 -6.51 -27.30
N CYS A 755 7.58 -5.71 -26.60
CA CYS A 755 6.48 -6.15 -25.75
C CYS A 755 5.15 -5.68 -26.35
N SER A 756 4.23 -6.60 -26.57
CA SER A 756 2.87 -6.30 -27.02
C SER A 756 1.84 -6.89 -26.08
N GLN A 757 0.82 -6.11 -25.73
CA GLN A 757 -0.34 -6.61 -25.00
C GLN A 757 -1.35 -7.20 -26.00
N LEU A 758 -1.79 -8.43 -25.71
CA LEU A 758 -2.74 -9.20 -26.52
C LEU A 758 -4.17 -9.05 -25.98
N GLU A 759 -5.15 -9.45 -26.79
CA GLU A 759 -6.54 -9.56 -26.32
C GLU A 759 -6.63 -10.57 -25.15
N PRO A 760 -7.28 -10.19 -24.02
CA PRO A 760 -7.40 -11.08 -22.88
C PRO A 760 -8.18 -12.35 -23.22
N LEU A 761 -7.62 -13.52 -22.88
CA LEU A 761 -8.28 -14.80 -23.13
C LEU A 761 -9.42 -14.98 -22.13
N GLN A 762 -10.61 -15.27 -22.66
CA GLN A 762 -11.80 -15.54 -21.86
C GLN A 762 -11.91 -17.05 -21.62
N VAL A 763 -11.83 -17.47 -20.35
CA VAL A 763 -12.23 -18.81 -19.92
C VAL A 763 -13.69 -18.71 -19.53
N ALA A 764 -14.57 -19.11 -20.45
CA ALA A 764 -16.00 -19.09 -20.25
C ALA A 764 -16.43 -20.24 -19.33
N PHE A 765 -17.61 -20.09 -18.70
CA PHE A 765 -18.15 -21.10 -17.81
C PHE A 765 -18.28 -22.52 -18.42
N PRO A 766 -18.77 -22.73 -19.67
CA PRO A 766 -18.83 -24.07 -20.26
C PRO A 766 -17.47 -24.70 -20.55
N ASP A 767 -16.37 -23.91 -20.55
CA ASP A 767 -15.02 -24.42 -20.80
C ASP A 767 -14.49 -25.25 -19.63
N ILE A 768 -15.13 -25.11 -18.47
CA ILE A 768 -14.80 -25.76 -17.21
C ILE A 768 -15.51 -27.13 -17.11
N PHE A 769 -16.48 -27.42 -17.99
CA PHE A 769 -17.30 -28.62 -17.91
C PHE A 769 -16.54 -29.86 -18.33
N LEU A 770 -16.36 -30.79 -17.39
CA LEU A 770 -15.77 -32.10 -17.63
C LEU A 770 -16.83 -33.22 -17.56
N PRO A 771 -16.74 -34.24 -18.43
CA PRO A 771 -17.59 -35.42 -18.31
C PRO A 771 -17.24 -36.17 -17.03
N LEU A 772 -18.25 -36.77 -16.40
CA LEU A 772 -18.05 -37.65 -15.25
C LEU A 772 -17.20 -38.86 -15.68
N ALA A 773 -16.18 -39.23 -14.90
CA ALA A 773 -15.30 -40.35 -15.21
C ALA A 773 -16.02 -41.69 -14.94
N LEU A 774 -16.91 -42.09 -15.86
CA LEU A 774 -17.70 -43.32 -15.78
C LEU A 774 -16.93 -44.52 -16.33
N PRO A 775 -17.03 -45.70 -15.70
CA PRO A 775 -16.57 -46.95 -16.30
C PRO A 775 -17.29 -47.24 -17.63
N MET A 776 -16.52 -47.44 -18.70
CA MET A 776 -17.06 -47.62 -20.06
C MET A 776 -17.86 -48.93 -20.25
N ASN A 777 -17.70 -49.89 -19.33
CA ASN A 777 -18.28 -51.23 -19.36
C ASN A 777 -19.68 -51.36 -18.69
N TRP A 778 -20.19 -50.30 -18.07
CA TRP A 778 -21.49 -50.32 -17.39
C TRP A 778 -22.67 -50.15 -18.34
N ASP A 779 -23.76 -50.85 -18.05
CA ASP A 779 -25.06 -50.69 -18.72
C ASP A 779 -25.77 -49.38 -18.33
N CYS A 780 -26.82 -49.05 -19.09
CA CYS A 780 -27.61 -47.83 -18.86
C CYS A 780 -28.29 -47.84 -17.47
N GLU A 781 -28.74 -49.00 -16.99
CA GLU A 781 -29.39 -49.12 -15.68
C GLU A 781 -28.42 -48.85 -14.52
N SER A 782 -27.18 -49.37 -14.57
CA SER A 782 -26.17 -49.07 -13.54
C SER A 782 -25.77 -47.59 -13.54
N ARG A 783 -25.71 -46.96 -14.71
CA ARG A 783 -25.45 -45.50 -14.84
C ARG A 783 -26.63 -44.66 -14.31
N CYS A 784 -27.86 -45.07 -14.58
CA CYS A 784 -29.06 -44.49 -13.96
C CYS A 784 -28.99 -44.58 -12.43
N HIS A 785 -28.68 -45.77 -11.90
CA HIS A 785 -28.60 -45.98 -10.46
C HIS A 785 -27.50 -45.12 -9.83
N LEU A 786 -26.34 -44.99 -10.47
CA LEU A 786 -25.26 -44.08 -10.04
C LEU A 786 -25.75 -42.64 -9.96
N PHE A 787 -26.44 -42.15 -11.00
CA PHE A 787 -27.01 -40.80 -11.01
C PHE A 787 -27.99 -40.60 -9.87
N ASP A 788 -28.91 -41.54 -9.65
CA ASP A 788 -29.93 -41.44 -8.61
C ASP A 788 -29.30 -41.46 -7.20
N THR A 789 -28.24 -42.26 -7.01
CA THR A 789 -27.46 -42.23 -5.76
C THR A 789 -26.73 -40.90 -5.56
N LEU A 790 -26.08 -40.32 -6.58
CA LEU A 790 -25.46 -39.00 -6.50
C LEU A 790 -26.50 -37.88 -6.27
N TRP A 791 -27.65 -37.99 -6.91
CA TRP A 791 -28.77 -37.07 -6.77
C TRP A 791 -29.30 -37.06 -5.35
N SER A 792 -29.40 -38.24 -4.71
CA SER A 792 -29.82 -38.36 -3.31
C SER A 792 -28.77 -37.84 -2.31
N SER A 793 -27.48 -38.01 -2.60
CA SER A 793 -26.40 -37.51 -1.72
C SER A 793 -26.22 -36.00 -1.77
N LEU A 794 -26.60 -35.35 -2.88
CA LEU A 794 -26.53 -33.89 -3.06
C LEU A 794 -27.81 -33.17 -2.63
N CYS A 795 -28.67 -33.82 -1.84
CA CYS A 795 -29.82 -33.17 -1.22
C CYS A 795 -29.38 -32.07 -0.23
N PRO A 796 -30.07 -30.92 -0.19
CA PRO A 796 -29.75 -29.84 0.75
C PRO A 796 -30.21 -30.18 2.18
N ASP A 797 -29.35 -30.83 2.96
CA ASP A 797 -29.59 -31.11 4.37
C ASP A 797 -29.12 -29.97 5.28
N GLY A 798 -29.68 -28.75 5.14
CA GLY A 798 -29.60 -27.63 6.10
C GLY A 798 -28.22 -27.08 6.56
N SER A 799 -27.09 -27.75 6.33
CA SER A 799 -25.78 -27.44 6.91
C SER A 799 -24.60 -27.52 5.93
N GLY A 800 -24.84 -27.86 4.65
CA GLY A 800 -23.80 -27.98 3.60
C GLY A 800 -23.93 -26.92 2.50
N ASP A 801 -22.90 -26.82 1.64
CA ASP A 801 -22.87 -25.97 0.44
C ASP A 801 -23.76 -26.49 -0.71
N CYS A 802 -24.42 -27.63 -0.52
CA CYS A 802 -25.35 -28.23 -1.46
C CYS A 802 -26.60 -27.36 -1.67
N ALA A 803 -27.01 -27.18 -2.92
CA ALA A 803 -28.19 -26.43 -3.28
C ALA A 803 -29.01 -27.11 -4.38
N GLU A 804 -30.33 -26.96 -4.28
CA GLU A 804 -31.29 -27.32 -5.31
C GLU A 804 -31.87 -26.06 -5.95
N SER A 805 -31.96 -26.06 -7.29
CA SER A 805 -32.55 -24.97 -8.05
C SER A 805 -33.43 -25.50 -9.18
N LEU A 806 -34.44 -24.73 -9.57
CA LEU A 806 -35.37 -25.07 -10.63
C LEU A 806 -35.28 -24.02 -11.73
N PHE A 807 -35.00 -24.48 -12.95
CA PHE A 807 -34.95 -23.63 -14.15
C PHE A 807 -36.00 -24.11 -15.15
N CYS A 808 -36.79 -23.19 -15.68
CA CYS A 808 -37.83 -23.49 -16.66
C CYS A 808 -37.44 -22.90 -18.01
N TRP A 809 -37.37 -23.75 -19.02
CA TRP A 809 -37.23 -23.33 -20.41
C TRP A 809 -38.63 -23.01 -20.98
N PRO A 810 -38.92 -21.73 -21.28
CA PRO A 810 -40.15 -21.36 -21.96
C PRO A 810 -40.15 -22.00 -23.35
N THR A 811 -41.33 -22.33 -23.87
CA THR A 811 -41.58 -23.14 -25.07
C THR A 811 -40.60 -22.82 -26.22
N THR A 812 -39.58 -23.67 -26.40
CA THR A 812 -38.57 -23.53 -27.46
C THR A 812 -39.10 -24.01 -28.80
N GLN A 813 -38.62 -23.43 -29.91
CA GLN A 813 -38.93 -23.93 -31.26
C GLN A 813 -38.33 -25.31 -31.56
N GLN A 814 -37.39 -25.78 -30.73
CA GLN A 814 -36.71 -27.07 -30.86
C GLN A 814 -37.10 -28.03 -29.73
N PRO A 815 -37.26 -29.34 -30.02
CA PRO A 815 -37.57 -30.35 -29.01
C PRO A 815 -36.40 -30.53 -28.03
N LEU A 816 -36.71 -30.82 -26.76
CA LEU A 816 -35.75 -30.95 -25.67
C LEU A 816 -34.57 -31.87 -25.99
N GLY A 817 -34.82 -33.00 -26.67
CA GLY A 817 -33.78 -33.95 -27.06
C GLY A 817 -32.72 -33.36 -28.01
N VAL A 818 -33.10 -32.45 -28.91
CA VAL A 818 -32.15 -31.80 -29.84
C VAL A 818 -31.25 -30.81 -29.09
N LEU A 819 -31.81 -30.06 -28.13
CA LEU A 819 -31.03 -29.15 -27.29
C LEU A 819 -30.04 -29.90 -26.39
N VAL A 820 -30.48 -31.01 -25.79
CA VAL A 820 -29.63 -31.87 -24.96
C VAL A 820 -28.52 -32.50 -25.81
N GLN A 821 -28.82 -32.98 -27.02
CA GLN A 821 -27.80 -33.53 -27.91
C GLN A 821 -26.82 -32.46 -28.43
N ALA A 822 -27.26 -31.22 -28.65
CA ALA A 822 -26.40 -30.15 -29.14
C ALA A 822 -25.41 -29.65 -28.08
N HIS A 823 -25.84 -29.51 -26.83
CA HIS A 823 -25.04 -28.86 -25.77
C HIS A 823 -24.58 -29.78 -24.64
N PHE A 824 -25.23 -30.93 -24.45
CA PHE A 824 -25.01 -31.81 -23.30
C PHE A 824 -24.70 -33.27 -23.66
N ALA A 825 -24.52 -33.62 -24.95
CA ALA A 825 -24.28 -34.99 -25.39
C ALA A 825 -23.07 -35.66 -24.70
N SER A 826 -21.99 -34.91 -24.43
CA SER A 826 -20.80 -35.42 -23.74
C SER A 826 -20.99 -35.62 -22.23
N TYR A 827 -22.08 -35.13 -21.65
CA TYR A 827 -22.34 -35.13 -20.21
C TYR A 827 -23.60 -35.95 -19.84
N LEU A 828 -24.21 -36.62 -20.82
CA LEU A 828 -25.42 -37.42 -20.63
C LEU A 828 -25.09 -38.75 -19.93
N VAL A 829 -25.75 -39.03 -18.81
CA VAL A 829 -25.57 -40.27 -18.04
C VAL A 829 -26.63 -41.30 -18.41
N ALA A 830 -27.87 -40.85 -18.56
CA ALA A 830 -29.01 -41.69 -18.91
C ALA A 830 -30.14 -40.92 -19.59
N GLU A 831 -30.89 -41.63 -20.42
CA GLU A 831 -32.06 -41.14 -21.15
C GLU A 831 -33.23 -42.09 -20.90
N ASP A 832 -34.28 -41.57 -20.28
CA ASP A 832 -35.58 -42.21 -20.10
C ASP A 832 -36.61 -41.46 -20.97
N PRO A 833 -37.75 -42.07 -21.35
CA PRO A 833 -38.71 -41.44 -22.25
C PRO A 833 -39.25 -40.11 -21.68
N GLY A 834 -38.75 -38.98 -22.23
CA GLY A 834 -39.14 -37.62 -21.82
C GLY A 834 -38.34 -37.02 -20.66
N THR A 835 -37.34 -37.75 -20.11
CA THR A 835 -36.45 -37.25 -19.04
C THR A 835 -34.97 -37.55 -19.30
N TYR A 836 -34.13 -36.51 -19.23
CA TYR A 836 -32.70 -36.57 -19.47
C TYR A 836 -31.92 -36.34 -18.17
N LYS A 837 -31.03 -37.27 -17.81
CA LYS A 837 -30.15 -37.18 -16.63
C LYS A 837 -28.73 -36.82 -17.06
N ILE A 838 -28.28 -35.62 -16.70
CA ILE A 838 -27.00 -35.03 -17.13
C ILE A 838 -26.13 -34.78 -15.90
N ALA A 839 -24.87 -35.20 -15.92
CA ALA A 839 -23.92 -34.98 -14.84
C ALA A 839 -22.65 -34.30 -15.36
N ILE A 840 -22.31 -33.17 -14.76
CA ILE A 840 -21.15 -32.36 -15.12
C ILE A 840 -20.21 -32.31 -13.91
N ALA A 841 -18.95 -32.66 -14.12
CA ALA A 841 -17.89 -32.45 -13.15
C ALA A 841 -17.30 -31.05 -13.34
N LEU A 842 -17.22 -30.29 -12.24
CA LEU A 842 -16.64 -28.96 -12.16
C LEU A 842 -15.37 -29.00 -11.31
N PRO A 843 -14.18 -28.88 -11.92
CA PRO A 843 -12.93 -28.84 -11.16
C PRO A 843 -12.86 -27.60 -10.24
N PRO A 844 -12.31 -27.70 -9.02
CA PRO A 844 -11.47 -28.80 -8.52
C PRO A 844 -12.22 -30.07 -8.07
N HIS A 845 -13.33 -29.97 -7.32
CA HIS A 845 -14.02 -31.13 -6.71
C HIS A 845 -15.56 -30.99 -6.67
N TYR A 846 -16.16 -30.15 -7.52
CA TYR A 846 -17.59 -29.84 -7.50
C TYR A 846 -18.36 -30.58 -8.60
N HIS A 847 -19.67 -30.73 -8.41
CA HIS A 847 -20.55 -31.47 -9.30
C HIS A 847 -21.85 -30.69 -9.55
N VAL A 848 -22.34 -30.77 -10.78
CA VAL A 848 -23.64 -30.26 -11.18
C VAL A 848 -24.42 -31.37 -11.84
N LEU A 849 -25.53 -31.74 -11.22
CA LEU A 849 -26.49 -32.69 -11.76
C LEU A 849 -27.71 -31.92 -12.30
N LEU A 850 -28.13 -32.27 -13.51
CA LEU A 850 -29.31 -31.71 -14.14
C LEU A 850 -30.28 -32.85 -14.49
N GLN A 851 -31.54 -32.67 -14.13
CA GLN A 851 -32.64 -33.52 -14.56
C GLN A 851 -33.59 -32.69 -15.41
N ALA A 852 -33.54 -32.87 -16.72
CA ALA A 852 -34.40 -32.15 -17.66
C ALA A 852 -35.62 -33.02 -18.03
N GLN A 853 -36.82 -32.51 -17.83
CA GLN A 853 -38.08 -33.22 -18.06
C GLN A 853 -39.01 -32.37 -18.93
N THR A 854 -39.74 -33.01 -19.84
CA THR A 854 -40.76 -32.33 -20.65
C THR A 854 -42.08 -32.28 -19.87
N THR A 855 -42.59 -31.07 -19.57
CA THR A 855 -43.91 -30.85 -18.95
C THR A 855 -44.84 -30.14 -19.94
N GLN A 856 -46.15 -30.08 -19.66
CA GLN A 856 -47.16 -29.54 -20.59
C GLN A 856 -46.86 -28.07 -20.97
N GLY A 857 -46.18 -27.87 -22.11
CA GLY A 857 -45.84 -26.56 -22.68
C GLY A 857 -44.48 -25.96 -22.29
N ALA A 858 -43.67 -26.60 -21.44
CA ALA A 858 -42.34 -26.12 -21.04
C ALA A 858 -41.40 -27.29 -20.71
N ALA A 859 -40.09 -27.05 -20.73
CA ALA A 859 -39.13 -28.03 -20.22
C ALA A 859 -38.63 -27.59 -18.83
N ARG A 860 -38.77 -28.47 -17.85
CA ARG A 860 -38.33 -28.25 -16.47
C ARG A 860 -36.94 -28.86 -16.28
N VAL A 861 -35.98 -28.06 -15.86
CA VAL A 861 -34.62 -28.50 -15.51
C VAL A 861 -34.45 -28.33 -14.01
N THR A 862 -34.41 -29.45 -13.29
CA THR A 862 -34.04 -29.46 -11.86
C THR A 862 -32.52 -29.59 -11.77
N ILE A 863 -31.91 -28.78 -10.90
CA ILE A 863 -30.47 -28.64 -10.76
C ILE A 863 -30.10 -28.99 -9.31
N ARG A 864 -29.12 -29.87 -9.12
CA ARG A 864 -28.48 -30.10 -7.82
C ARG A 864 -26.97 -29.92 -7.95
N THR A 865 -26.39 -29.22 -6.99
CA THR A 865 -24.94 -28.99 -6.93
C THR A 865 -24.47 -28.97 -5.49
N ASP A 866 -23.21 -29.34 -5.28
CA ASP A 866 -22.46 -29.22 -4.03
C ASP A 866 -21.89 -27.80 -3.80
N ASN A 867 -22.08 -26.86 -4.74
CA ASN A 867 -21.65 -25.47 -4.59
C ASN A 867 -22.69 -24.46 -5.12
N TRP A 868 -23.48 -23.91 -4.21
CA TRP A 868 -24.54 -22.94 -4.53
C TRP A 868 -24.06 -21.70 -5.30
N LYS A 869 -22.78 -21.28 -5.13
CA LYS A 869 -22.23 -20.07 -5.76
C LYS A 869 -22.12 -20.17 -7.28
N VAL A 870 -22.21 -21.39 -7.83
CA VAL A 870 -22.16 -21.65 -9.27
C VAL A 870 -23.50 -21.39 -9.97
N LEU A 871 -24.61 -21.41 -9.23
CA LEU A 871 -25.97 -21.27 -9.78
C LEU A 871 -26.21 -20.01 -10.63
N PRO A 872 -25.69 -18.81 -10.29
CA PRO A 872 -25.82 -17.62 -11.14
C PRO A 872 -25.14 -17.79 -12.50
N HIS A 873 -23.97 -18.42 -12.55
CA HIS A 873 -23.25 -18.68 -13.81
C HIS A 873 -23.95 -19.75 -14.65
N LEU A 874 -24.43 -20.80 -13.99
CA LEU A 874 -25.18 -21.87 -14.63
C LEU A 874 -26.51 -21.38 -15.20
N SER A 875 -27.26 -20.56 -14.46
CA SER A 875 -28.52 -19.98 -14.94
C SER A 875 -28.31 -19.02 -16.12
N ALA A 876 -27.23 -18.23 -16.12
CA ALA A 876 -26.86 -17.41 -17.27
C ALA A 876 -26.48 -18.26 -18.50
N TYR A 877 -25.80 -19.39 -18.30
CA TYR A 877 -25.49 -20.34 -19.38
C TYR A 877 -26.76 -21.02 -19.92
N LEU A 878 -27.62 -21.55 -19.05
CA LEU A 878 -28.87 -22.22 -19.44
C LEU A 878 -29.85 -21.28 -20.16
N ARG A 879 -29.78 -19.98 -19.91
CA ARG A 879 -30.52 -18.97 -20.68
C ARG A 879 -29.97 -18.80 -22.10
N LYS A 880 -28.64 -18.72 -22.24
CA LYS A 880 -27.96 -18.63 -23.55
C LYS A 880 -28.12 -19.86 -24.44
N VAL A 881 -28.41 -21.02 -23.87
CA VAL A 881 -28.68 -22.26 -24.63
C VAL A 881 -30.06 -22.22 -25.31
N VAL A 882 -30.95 -21.36 -24.84
CA VAL A 882 -32.35 -21.24 -25.29
C VAL A 882 -32.54 -20.07 -26.26
N GLU A 883 -31.79 -18.99 -26.03
CA GLU A 883 -31.66 -17.82 -26.93
C GLU A 883 -30.89 -18.17 -28.20
#